data_AF-A0A3A4T4P6-F1
#
_entry.id   AF-A0A3A4T4P6-F1
#
_cell.length_a   1.000
_cell.length_b   1.000
_cell.length_c   1.000
_cell.angle_alpha   90.00
_cell.angle_beta   90.00
_cell.angle_gamma   90.00
#
_symmetry.space_group_name_H-M   'P 1'
#
loop_
_entity.id
_entity.type
_entity.pdbx_description
1 polymer ?
#
loop_
_entity_poly.entity_id
_entity_poly.type
_entity_poly.pdbx_seq_one_letter_code
_entity_poly.pdbx_strand_id
1 'polypeptide(L)'
;MTILAEGTQNKLITIDDDGKYIVYQNENKRRNFANPEEKVQAEAFLSLILIYNYPPQRIRQFVKVTMGSDTKEADIVVYNDDACTKPHIVVECKKEEVSEAEFEQAANQAFSYAQALAGTIKYVWVTSKIKNAYFRVDKDSSTRSTESDIPQYGVLKLARYKYAKDGGTVGGQRLFELEVVTQDELTRRFKQAHQALWGGGELNPSEAFDELDKLIFCKIWDERKPRKKGEPYSFQVFAEPKADEEEKEEDRLSRENNKLLKRIQEIYEEGRKKDKEVFKDDIRLSASKCRSVVSYLESVNLGKTDLDSKGRAFEEFLGSFFRGDFGQYFTPRPIVKFIVDVLPITSESLVLDTSCGSGGFLLHALDKVRRQAGEYYPQTEGHPETAEHHRHWHDFAKNNLFGIEINEQIARTAKMNMIIHDDGHTNVISADGLLPDDELHKKSGNPGFAYNRFNFIITNPPFGSSVKQTEKAYLSNYRMAAKEVDWLNPKSKAATRPNQSTEVLFIEQCHQFLADGGYLAIVVPDGILTNSSMQYVRDKIEEDYRIVAVVSMPQTAFMATGAGVKSSVLFLKKLTEKQSEKIRNAKTALKDRIKEEHAFNRELARLEKERDTRIKSLEGFANPGNLTGKALKESEAFLEWKKTVNDECAEKIDAFKERLLEQYETKRRELQEDYDIFMAIAEDIGYDAANRPTGNNELDVITPELARFVDAIEAGEA
;
A
#
# COMPACT_ATOMS: atom_id res chain seq x y z
N MET A 1 2.72 2.69 -32.91
CA MET A 1 4.08 2.59 -33.45
C MET A 1 4.93 3.60 -32.70
N THR A 2 6.12 3.24 -32.19
CA THR A 2 6.95 4.19 -31.43
C THR A 2 7.55 5.23 -32.37
N ILE A 3 7.90 6.42 -31.85
CA ILE A 3 8.49 7.48 -32.67
C ILE A 3 9.80 7.03 -33.33
N LEU A 4 10.59 6.19 -32.63
CA LEU A 4 11.81 5.58 -33.18
C LEU A 4 11.53 4.67 -34.36
N ALA A 5 10.50 3.81 -34.27
CA ALA A 5 10.11 2.91 -35.36
C ALA A 5 9.63 3.70 -36.59
N GLU A 6 8.83 4.75 -36.37
CA GLU A 6 8.40 5.65 -37.45
C GLU A 6 9.60 6.40 -38.07
N GLY A 7 10.54 6.84 -37.24
CA GLY A 7 11.78 7.47 -37.69
C GLY A 7 12.65 6.55 -38.55
N THR A 8 12.75 5.27 -38.21
CA THR A 8 13.44 4.26 -39.03
C THR A 8 12.70 3.98 -40.33
N GLN A 9 11.37 3.84 -40.30
CA GLN A 9 10.55 3.63 -41.49
C GLN A 9 10.67 4.81 -42.48
N ASN A 10 10.66 6.04 -41.97
CA ASN A 10 10.82 7.26 -42.75
C ASN A 10 12.27 7.56 -43.14
N LYS A 11 13.22 6.67 -42.83
CA LYS A 11 14.66 6.81 -43.13
C LYS A 11 15.28 8.09 -42.56
N LEU A 12 14.76 8.57 -41.43
CA LEU A 12 15.33 9.71 -40.71
C LEU A 12 16.52 9.26 -39.84
N ILE A 13 16.42 8.06 -39.28
CA ILE A 13 17.46 7.40 -38.50
C ILE A 13 17.60 5.93 -38.93
N THR A 14 18.74 5.33 -38.63
CA THR A 14 18.91 3.86 -38.63
C THR A 14 19.59 3.44 -37.35
N ILE A 15 19.10 2.37 -36.72
CA ILE A 15 19.73 1.74 -35.57
C ILE A 15 20.32 0.42 -36.07
N ASP A 16 21.56 0.11 -35.69
CA ASP A 16 22.20 -1.14 -36.09
C ASP A 16 21.55 -2.37 -35.45
N ASP A 17 21.80 -3.55 -36.02
CA ASP A 17 21.13 -4.80 -35.63
C ASP A 17 21.37 -5.16 -34.15
N ASP A 18 22.53 -4.78 -33.60
CA ASP A 18 22.89 -4.98 -32.19
C ASP A 18 22.33 -3.88 -31.26
N GLY A 19 21.61 -2.87 -31.79
CA GLY A 19 20.99 -1.78 -31.03
C GLY A 19 22.00 -0.83 -30.34
N LYS A 20 23.26 -0.86 -30.75
CA LYS A 20 24.37 -0.18 -30.08
C LYS A 20 24.62 1.21 -30.65
N TYR A 21 24.37 1.41 -31.94
CA TYR A 21 24.60 2.69 -32.60
C TYR A 21 23.40 3.18 -33.38
N ILE A 22 23.19 4.48 -33.32
CA ILE A 22 22.22 5.20 -34.14
C ILE A 22 22.97 6.04 -35.19
N VAL A 23 22.42 6.11 -36.39
CA VAL A 23 22.89 6.98 -37.47
C VAL A 23 21.77 7.94 -37.87
N TYR A 24 22.05 9.24 -37.78
CA TYR A 24 21.17 10.30 -38.26
C TYR A 24 21.41 10.51 -39.75
N GLN A 25 20.44 10.15 -40.60
CA GLN A 25 20.63 10.02 -42.04
C GLN A 25 20.90 11.35 -42.74
N ASN A 26 20.31 12.44 -42.24
CA ASN A 26 20.46 13.78 -42.81
C ASN A 26 21.91 14.31 -42.77
N GLU A 27 22.66 13.99 -41.71
CA GLU A 27 24.06 14.44 -41.53
C GLU A 27 25.07 13.29 -41.59
N ASN A 28 24.60 12.05 -41.76
CA ASN A 28 25.37 10.82 -41.67
C ASN A 28 26.24 10.75 -40.38
N LYS A 29 25.69 11.19 -39.25
CA LYS A 29 26.36 11.17 -37.94
C LYS A 29 26.01 9.92 -37.18
N ARG A 30 27.01 9.24 -36.62
CA ARG A 30 26.87 8.01 -35.84
C ARG A 30 27.14 8.25 -34.36
N ARG A 31 26.29 7.73 -33.48
CA ARG A 31 26.40 7.86 -32.01
C ARG A 31 26.09 6.57 -31.28
N ASN A 32 26.54 6.48 -30.03
CA ASN A 32 26.34 5.32 -29.16
C ASN A 32 24.93 5.36 -28.55
N PHE A 33 24.02 4.58 -29.12
CA PHE A 33 22.62 4.49 -28.70
C PHE A 33 22.44 3.72 -27.38
N ALA A 34 23.48 3.05 -26.89
CA ALA A 34 23.46 2.47 -25.54
C ALA A 34 23.48 3.54 -24.43
N ASN A 35 23.89 4.78 -24.74
CA ASN A 35 23.80 5.90 -23.80
C ASN A 35 22.33 6.32 -23.61
N PRO A 36 21.78 6.31 -22.39
CA PRO A 36 20.40 6.73 -22.13
C PRO A 36 20.06 8.15 -22.62
N GLU A 37 21.00 9.08 -22.55
CA GLU A 37 20.80 10.47 -23.02
C GLU A 37 20.67 10.54 -24.54
N GLU A 38 21.41 9.70 -25.28
CA GLU A 38 21.33 9.63 -26.74
C GLU A 38 19.96 9.11 -27.20
N LYS A 39 19.31 8.25 -26.42
CA LYS A 39 17.94 7.79 -26.71
C LYS A 39 16.95 8.95 -26.64
N VAL A 40 17.05 9.79 -25.61
CA VAL A 40 16.23 11.00 -25.46
C VAL A 40 16.50 11.98 -26.60
N GLN A 41 17.77 12.16 -26.97
CA GLN A 41 18.14 13.02 -28.10
C GLN A 41 17.57 12.54 -29.43
N ALA A 42 17.61 11.23 -29.70
CA ALA A 42 17.01 10.65 -30.90
C ALA A 42 15.49 10.88 -30.94
N GLU A 43 14.78 10.68 -29.83
CA GLU A 43 13.34 10.96 -29.72
C GLU A 43 13.04 12.46 -29.89
N ALA A 44 13.86 13.35 -29.34
CA ALA A 44 13.72 14.80 -29.50
C ALA A 44 13.92 15.24 -30.95
N PHE A 45 14.95 14.70 -31.63
CA PHE A 45 15.21 14.93 -33.05
C PHE A 45 14.02 14.51 -33.91
N LEU A 46 13.49 13.31 -33.68
CA LEU A 46 12.35 12.81 -34.42
C LEU A 46 11.07 13.60 -34.11
N SER A 47 10.88 14.04 -32.86
CA SER A 47 9.75 14.88 -32.46
C SER A 47 9.74 16.19 -33.24
N LEU A 48 10.89 16.86 -33.39
CA LEU A 48 10.99 18.09 -34.18
C LEU A 48 10.48 17.90 -35.62
N ILE A 49 10.74 16.74 -36.22
CA ILE A 49 10.36 16.45 -37.60
C ILE A 49 8.90 15.97 -37.68
N LEU A 50 8.56 14.90 -36.94
CA LEU A 50 7.30 14.18 -37.08
C LEU A 50 6.14 14.84 -36.33
N ILE A 51 6.44 15.58 -35.25
CA ILE A 51 5.42 16.20 -34.38
C ILE A 51 5.36 17.71 -34.60
N TYR A 52 6.52 18.38 -34.64
CA TYR A 52 6.61 19.83 -34.86
C TYR A 52 6.77 20.22 -36.34
N ASN A 53 6.83 19.24 -37.26
CA ASN A 53 6.84 19.45 -38.71
C ASN A 53 8.04 20.26 -39.25
N TYR A 54 9.17 20.29 -38.53
CA TYR A 54 10.37 20.94 -39.04
C TYR A 54 11.02 20.12 -40.16
N PRO A 55 11.44 20.76 -41.27
CA PRO A 55 12.15 20.05 -42.34
C PRO A 55 13.47 19.45 -41.83
N PRO A 56 13.77 18.17 -42.09
CA PRO A 56 15.00 17.52 -41.60
C PRO A 56 16.27 18.28 -41.96
N GLN A 57 16.34 18.86 -43.17
CA GLN A 57 17.51 19.62 -43.62
C GLN A 57 17.79 20.88 -42.80
N ARG A 58 16.81 21.37 -42.01
CA ARG A 58 16.94 22.54 -41.12
C ARG A 58 17.25 22.17 -39.67
N ILE A 59 17.56 20.91 -39.40
CA ILE A 59 17.92 20.43 -38.07
C ILE A 59 19.36 19.93 -38.15
N ARG A 60 20.19 20.39 -37.20
CA ARG A 60 21.57 19.92 -37.03
C ARG A 60 21.72 19.37 -35.63
N GLN A 61 22.35 18.21 -35.52
CA GLN A 61 22.71 17.62 -34.24
C GLN A 61 24.15 18.02 -33.88
N PHE A 62 24.50 18.07 -32.61
CA PHE A 62 25.89 18.18 -32.16
C PHE A 62 26.59 19.44 -32.71
N VAL A 63 25.94 20.59 -32.54
CA VAL A 63 26.46 21.87 -33.06
C VAL A 63 27.49 22.42 -32.08
N LYS A 64 28.69 22.69 -32.58
CA LYS A 64 29.76 23.29 -31.76
C LYS A 64 29.43 24.73 -31.39
N VAL A 65 29.52 25.05 -30.11
CA VAL A 65 29.28 26.37 -29.54
C VAL A 65 30.56 26.84 -28.84
N THR A 66 31.16 27.91 -29.33
CA THR A 66 32.34 28.52 -28.70
C THR A 66 31.88 29.43 -27.55
N MET A 67 32.35 29.15 -26.34
CA MET A 67 32.03 29.89 -25.13
C MET A 67 33.34 30.34 -24.47
N GLY A 68 33.78 31.56 -24.77
CA GLY A 68 35.09 32.04 -24.33
C GLY A 68 36.22 31.22 -24.97
N SER A 69 37.07 30.60 -24.16
CA SER A 69 38.15 29.71 -24.61
C SER A 69 37.71 28.27 -24.89
N ASP A 70 36.53 27.86 -24.39
CA ASP A 70 36.06 26.48 -24.46
C ASP A 70 35.12 26.30 -25.65
N THR A 71 35.13 25.11 -26.24
CA THR A 71 34.14 24.71 -27.24
C THR A 71 33.27 23.61 -26.65
N LYS A 72 31.98 23.88 -26.51
CA LYS A 72 30.96 22.92 -26.10
C LYS A 72 30.13 22.48 -27.29
N GLU A 73 29.24 21.52 -27.07
CA GLU A 73 28.37 20.96 -28.10
C GLU A 73 26.93 21.11 -27.63
N ALA A 74 26.07 21.72 -28.46
CA ALA A 74 24.63 21.73 -28.28
C ALA A 74 24.02 20.51 -28.98
N ASP A 75 23.10 19.82 -28.32
CA ASP A 75 22.60 18.53 -28.80
C ASP A 75 21.86 18.68 -30.13
N ILE A 76 20.94 19.64 -30.23
CA ILE A 76 20.20 19.91 -31.47
C ILE A 76 19.99 21.42 -31.65
N VAL A 77 20.17 21.91 -32.89
CA VAL A 77 19.80 23.27 -33.30
C VAL A 77 18.89 23.20 -34.51
N VAL A 78 17.78 23.93 -34.44
CA VAL A 78 16.79 24.08 -35.52
C VAL A 78 16.96 25.45 -36.15
N TYR A 79 16.88 25.52 -37.48
CA TYR A 79 17.11 26.71 -38.27
C TYR A 79 15.85 27.14 -39.04
N ASN A 80 15.75 28.44 -39.32
CA ASN A 80 14.64 29.00 -40.11
C ASN A 80 14.90 28.96 -41.63
N ASP A 81 16.09 28.59 -42.06
CA ASP A 81 16.54 28.56 -43.44
C ASP A 81 17.25 27.25 -43.79
N ASP A 82 17.17 26.83 -45.06
CA ASP A 82 17.77 25.57 -45.53
C ASP A 82 19.31 25.61 -45.56
N ALA A 83 19.91 26.81 -45.59
CA ALA A 83 21.35 26.99 -45.48
C ALA A 83 21.86 26.86 -44.02
N CYS A 84 20.96 26.71 -43.04
CA CYS A 84 21.28 26.65 -41.61
C CYS A 84 22.14 27.81 -41.11
N THR A 85 21.80 29.04 -41.51
CA THR A 85 22.50 30.26 -41.07
C THR A 85 21.73 31.06 -40.04
N LYS A 86 20.43 30.81 -39.87
CA LYS A 86 19.53 31.51 -38.95
C LYS A 86 19.03 30.53 -37.89
N PRO A 87 19.81 30.25 -36.83
CA PRO A 87 19.37 29.36 -35.76
C PRO A 87 18.15 29.94 -35.06
N HIS A 88 17.25 29.06 -34.61
CA HIS A 88 15.93 29.41 -34.11
C HIS A 88 15.60 28.78 -32.77
N ILE A 89 15.82 27.46 -32.66
CA ILE A 89 15.61 26.68 -31.44
C ILE A 89 16.92 25.97 -31.07
N VAL A 90 17.27 25.97 -29.79
CA VAL A 90 18.26 25.06 -29.22
C VAL A 90 17.54 24.02 -28.39
N VAL A 91 17.93 22.76 -28.53
CA VAL A 91 17.47 21.65 -27.68
C VAL A 91 18.64 21.09 -26.90
N GLU A 92 18.44 20.92 -25.60
CA GLU A 92 19.36 20.24 -24.68
C GLU A 92 18.65 19.02 -24.08
N CYS A 93 19.30 17.87 -24.15
CA CYS A 93 18.76 16.60 -23.70
C CYS A 93 19.48 16.12 -22.45
N LYS A 94 18.76 15.38 -21.61
CA LYS A 94 19.32 14.63 -20.48
C LYS A 94 18.71 13.23 -20.46
N LYS A 95 19.39 12.30 -19.80
CA LYS A 95 18.82 10.97 -19.49
C LYS A 95 17.46 11.10 -18.78
N GLU A 96 16.60 10.09 -18.93
CA GLU A 96 15.23 10.10 -18.36
C GLU A 96 15.19 10.35 -16.84
N GLU A 97 16.08 9.68 -16.11
CA GLU A 97 16.20 9.76 -14.65
C GLU A 97 17.27 10.78 -14.22
N VAL A 98 17.07 12.03 -14.62
CA VAL A 98 17.93 13.17 -14.25
C VAL A 98 17.36 13.91 -13.04
N SER A 99 18.23 14.33 -12.10
CA SER A 99 17.78 15.09 -10.94
C SER A 99 17.27 16.48 -11.30
N GLU A 100 16.42 17.07 -10.45
CA GLU A 100 15.90 18.44 -10.65
C GLU A 100 17.04 19.47 -10.81
N ALA A 101 18.08 19.37 -9.99
CA ALA A 101 19.23 20.27 -10.02
C ALA A 101 20.04 20.13 -11.33
N GLU A 102 20.27 18.90 -11.81
CA GLU A 102 20.95 18.66 -13.10
C GLU A 102 20.08 19.15 -14.27
N PHE A 103 18.75 19.01 -14.18
CA PHE A 103 17.83 19.51 -15.20
C PHE A 103 17.83 21.05 -15.27
N GLU A 104 17.88 21.74 -14.13
CA GLU A 104 18.04 23.19 -14.07
C GLU A 104 19.40 23.66 -14.62
N GLN A 105 20.48 22.92 -14.31
CA GLN A 105 21.79 23.18 -14.90
C GLN A 105 21.76 23.04 -16.42
N ALA A 106 21.11 22.01 -16.95
CA ALA A 106 20.90 21.83 -18.38
C ALA A 106 20.12 23.01 -19.00
N ALA A 107 19.10 23.52 -18.31
CA ALA A 107 18.38 24.71 -18.77
C ALA A 107 19.27 25.96 -18.82
N ASN A 108 20.13 26.17 -17.82
CA ASN A 108 21.08 27.29 -17.79
C ASN A 108 22.14 27.15 -18.90
N GLN A 109 22.60 25.92 -19.15
CA GLN A 109 23.52 25.59 -20.24
C GLN A 109 22.90 25.89 -21.60
N ALA A 110 21.68 25.40 -21.86
CA ALA A 110 20.97 25.64 -23.10
C ALA A 110 20.69 27.13 -23.36
N PHE A 111 20.37 27.88 -22.31
CA PHE A 111 20.24 29.34 -22.39
C PHE A 111 21.58 30.01 -22.76
N SER A 112 22.68 29.56 -22.18
CA SER A 112 24.00 30.08 -22.48
C SER A 112 24.41 29.78 -23.94
N TYR A 113 24.02 28.63 -24.48
CA TYR A 113 24.19 28.31 -25.90
C TYR A 113 23.38 29.24 -26.81
N ALA A 114 22.14 29.56 -26.43
CA ALA A 114 21.31 30.52 -27.16
C ALA A 114 21.95 31.92 -27.24
N GLN A 115 22.65 32.33 -26.18
CA GLN A 115 23.40 33.60 -26.16
C GLN A 115 24.68 33.53 -27.01
N ALA A 116 25.42 32.42 -26.95
CA ALA A 116 26.74 32.30 -27.59
C ALA A 116 26.70 32.05 -29.11
N LEU A 117 25.70 31.32 -29.62
CA LEU A 117 25.60 31.00 -31.05
C LEU A 117 25.38 32.26 -31.91
N ALA A 118 26.00 32.30 -33.09
CA ALA A 118 25.83 33.40 -34.04
C ALA A 118 24.39 33.44 -34.58
N GLY A 119 23.76 34.62 -34.57
CA GLY A 119 22.34 34.81 -34.91
C GLY A 119 21.42 34.90 -33.68
N THR A 120 20.12 34.88 -33.91
CA THR A 120 19.09 35.09 -32.87
C THR A 120 18.30 33.80 -32.63
N ILE A 121 18.69 33.05 -31.61
CA ILE A 121 17.89 31.93 -31.10
C ILE A 121 16.75 32.50 -30.27
N LYS A 122 15.52 32.16 -30.67
CA LYS A 122 14.31 32.69 -30.04
C LYS A 122 13.75 31.72 -29.01
N TYR A 123 14.05 30.43 -29.12
CA TYR A 123 13.48 29.41 -28.24
C TYR A 123 14.53 28.39 -27.77
N VAL A 124 14.30 27.87 -26.57
CA VAL A 124 15.09 26.80 -25.96
C VAL A 124 14.13 25.70 -25.49
N TRP A 125 14.48 24.45 -25.76
CA TRP A 125 13.80 23.26 -25.27
C TRP A 125 14.78 22.41 -24.47
N VAL A 126 14.44 22.10 -23.22
CA VAL A 126 15.18 21.16 -22.39
C VAL A 126 14.31 19.95 -22.13
N THR A 127 14.83 18.73 -22.35
CA THR A 127 14.03 17.51 -22.21
C THR A 127 14.80 16.34 -21.62
N SER A 128 14.11 15.60 -20.76
CA SER A 128 14.49 14.26 -20.33
C SER A 128 13.50 13.21 -20.82
N LYS A 129 12.67 13.54 -21.84
CA LYS A 129 11.44 12.83 -22.23
C LYS A 129 10.35 12.86 -21.15
N ILE A 130 10.68 12.47 -19.93
CA ILE A 130 9.79 12.50 -18.75
C ILE A 130 9.40 13.93 -18.40
N LYS A 131 10.36 14.86 -18.39
CA LYS A 131 10.14 16.28 -18.08
C LYS A 131 10.58 17.15 -19.24
N ASN A 132 9.82 18.22 -19.49
CA ASN A 132 10.13 19.21 -20.52
C ASN A 132 10.09 20.62 -19.92
N ALA A 133 11.00 21.48 -20.39
CA ALA A 133 10.93 22.92 -20.13
C ALA A 133 11.18 23.70 -21.42
N TYR A 134 10.38 24.74 -21.62
CA TYR A 134 10.38 25.56 -22.82
C TYR A 134 10.60 27.01 -22.46
N PHE A 135 11.49 27.67 -23.18
CA PHE A 135 11.79 29.07 -22.94
C PHE A 135 11.82 29.86 -24.24
N ARG A 136 11.34 31.09 -24.21
CA ARG A 136 11.64 32.11 -25.20
C ARG A 136 12.79 32.97 -24.72
N VAL A 137 13.79 33.14 -25.56
CA VAL A 137 15.02 33.88 -25.28
C VAL A 137 14.95 35.27 -25.91
N ASP A 138 15.35 36.26 -25.13
CA ASP A 138 15.63 37.62 -25.60
C ASP A 138 17.13 37.86 -25.45
N LYS A 139 17.81 37.91 -26.61
CA LYS A 139 19.26 38.00 -26.68
C LYS A 139 19.76 39.40 -26.30
N ASP A 140 18.99 40.43 -26.62
CA ASP A 140 19.38 41.82 -26.40
C ASP A 140 19.37 42.17 -24.90
N SER A 141 18.36 41.68 -24.18
CA SER A 141 18.26 41.84 -22.72
C SER A 141 18.96 40.73 -21.93
N SER A 142 19.47 39.69 -22.61
CA SER A 142 20.00 38.48 -21.99
C SER A 142 19.02 37.86 -20.98
N THR A 143 17.73 37.78 -21.35
CA THR A 143 16.68 37.20 -20.51
C THR A 143 16.01 36.01 -21.17
N ARG A 144 15.33 35.18 -20.38
CA ARG A 144 14.45 34.12 -20.87
C ARG A 144 13.12 34.13 -20.13
N SER A 145 12.08 33.80 -20.88
CA SER A 145 10.71 33.66 -20.40
C SER A 145 10.22 32.24 -20.60
N THR A 146 9.49 31.69 -19.63
CA THR A 146 8.91 30.35 -19.78
C THR A 146 7.77 30.39 -20.81
N GLU A 147 7.70 29.36 -21.64
CA GLU A 147 6.62 29.14 -22.60
C GLU A 147 5.93 27.80 -22.34
N SER A 148 4.74 27.61 -22.92
CA SER A 148 3.99 26.36 -22.82
C SER A 148 4.58 25.25 -23.69
N ASP A 149 5.29 25.62 -24.76
CA ASP A 149 5.85 24.73 -25.77
C ASP A 149 6.88 25.46 -26.65
N ILE A 150 7.54 24.75 -27.58
CA ILE A 150 8.21 25.37 -28.73
C ILE A 150 7.25 25.58 -29.90
N PRO A 151 7.54 26.52 -30.84
CA PRO A 151 6.72 26.67 -32.03
C PRO A 151 6.79 25.41 -32.91
N GLN A 152 5.65 25.04 -33.47
CA GLN A 152 5.63 24.13 -34.61
C GLN A 152 6.05 24.89 -35.87
N TYR A 153 6.53 24.19 -36.89
CA TYR A 153 6.97 24.81 -38.13
C TYR A 153 5.85 25.69 -38.73
N GLY A 154 6.18 26.97 -38.97
CA GLY A 154 5.24 27.97 -39.49
C GLY A 154 4.35 28.65 -38.43
N VAL A 155 4.41 28.25 -37.16
CA VAL A 155 3.65 28.88 -36.07
C VAL A 155 4.41 30.07 -35.51
N LEU A 156 3.76 31.24 -35.51
CA LEU A 156 4.36 32.51 -35.06
C LEU A 156 3.98 32.92 -33.63
N LYS A 157 2.83 32.44 -33.14
CA LYS A 157 2.30 32.77 -31.83
C LYS A 157 1.96 31.50 -31.06
N LEU A 158 2.55 31.37 -29.88
CA LEU A 158 2.33 30.22 -29.02
C LEU A 158 1.02 30.33 -28.24
N ALA A 159 0.36 29.20 -28.02
CA ALA A 159 -0.76 29.06 -27.13
C ALA A 159 -0.30 29.18 -25.66
N ARG A 160 -1.18 29.61 -24.76
CA ARG A 160 -0.85 29.69 -23.32
C ARG A 160 -0.69 28.32 -22.65
N TYR A 161 -1.18 27.26 -23.27
CA TYR A 161 -1.22 25.91 -22.71
C TYR A 161 -0.96 24.91 -23.83
N LYS A 162 -0.46 23.73 -23.47
CA LYS A 162 -0.04 22.69 -24.40
C LYS A 162 -1.09 21.59 -24.55
N TYR A 163 -1.69 21.19 -23.43
CA TYR A 163 -2.59 20.03 -23.38
C TYR A 163 -4.06 20.43 -23.38
N ALA A 164 -4.85 19.82 -24.25
CA ALA A 164 -6.28 20.05 -24.36
C ALA A 164 -7.02 18.79 -24.79
N LYS A 165 -8.29 18.69 -24.39
CA LYS A 165 -9.13 17.54 -24.68
C LYS A 165 -9.23 17.31 -26.20
N ASP A 166 -8.90 16.10 -26.65
CA ASP A 166 -8.84 15.70 -28.05
C ASP A 166 -8.00 16.65 -28.94
N GLY A 167 -6.97 17.27 -28.33
CA GLY A 167 -6.10 18.27 -28.95
C GLY A 167 -6.85 19.56 -29.30
N GLY A 168 -6.54 20.16 -30.45
CA GLY A 168 -7.16 21.41 -30.90
C GLY A 168 -6.15 22.32 -31.60
N THR A 169 -6.54 23.56 -31.87
CA THR A 169 -5.63 24.56 -32.45
C THR A 169 -5.93 25.94 -31.90
N VAL A 170 -4.89 26.65 -31.45
CA VAL A 170 -4.99 28.04 -30.97
C VAL A 170 -3.90 28.85 -31.67
N GLY A 171 -4.29 29.91 -32.40
CA GLY A 171 -3.33 30.78 -33.08
C GLY A 171 -2.46 30.07 -34.14
N GLY A 172 -2.96 28.97 -34.72
CA GLY A 172 -2.22 28.12 -35.66
C GLY A 172 -1.36 27.03 -35.01
N GLN A 173 -1.17 27.06 -33.68
CA GLN A 173 -0.48 25.99 -32.96
C GLN A 173 -1.43 24.84 -32.65
N ARG A 174 -1.04 23.62 -33.03
CA ARG A 174 -1.75 22.40 -32.63
C ARG A 174 -1.53 22.12 -31.14
N LEU A 175 -2.61 21.82 -30.43
CA LEU A 175 -2.59 21.38 -29.03
C LEU A 175 -2.55 19.85 -28.95
N PHE A 176 -2.05 19.32 -27.85
CA PHE A 176 -1.85 17.89 -27.64
C PHE A 176 -2.92 17.33 -26.70
N GLU A 177 -3.37 16.11 -26.95
CA GLU A 177 -4.11 15.33 -25.94
C GLU A 177 -3.11 14.72 -24.96
N LEU A 178 -3.57 14.38 -23.76
CA LEU A 178 -2.77 13.67 -22.76
C LEU A 178 -2.35 12.27 -23.27
N GLU A 179 -1.15 11.86 -22.91
CA GLU A 179 -0.49 10.66 -23.39
C GLU A 179 -0.73 9.46 -22.46
N VAL A 180 -1.01 8.31 -23.06
CA VAL A 180 -1.01 7.02 -22.33
C VAL A 180 0.43 6.52 -22.28
N VAL A 181 0.90 6.21 -21.07
CA VAL A 181 2.28 5.80 -20.81
C VAL A 181 2.34 4.35 -20.34
N THR A 182 3.53 3.74 -20.40
CA THR A 182 3.76 2.40 -19.85
C THR A 182 3.82 2.45 -18.33
N GLN A 183 3.64 1.28 -17.68
CA GLN A 183 3.85 1.13 -16.24
C GLN A 183 5.23 1.66 -15.81
N ASP A 184 6.31 1.23 -16.47
CA ASP A 184 7.68 1.61 -16.10
C ASP A 184 7.89 3.14 -16.16
N GLU A 185 7.37 3.78 -17.21
CA GLU A 185 7.47 5.23 -17.35
C GLU A 185 6.68 5.95 -16.25
N LEU A 186 5.48 5.46 -15.91
CA LEU A 186 4.67 6.02 -14.85
C LEU A 186 5.33 5.87 -13.48
N THR A 187 5.90 4.69 -13.19
CA THR A 187 6.70 4.45 -11.97
C THR A 187 7.85 5.45 -11.87
N ARG A 188 8.61 5.66 -12.96
CA ARG A 188 9.71 6.63 -12.99
C ARG A 188 9.20 8.05 -12.74
N ARG A 189 8.08 8.45 -13.34
CA ARG A 189 7.46 9.77 -13.11
C ARG A 189 7.08 9.99 -11.65
N PHE A 190 6.46 9.01 -10.99
CA PHE A 190 6.16 9.11 -9.55
C PHE A 190 7.43 9.22 -8.69
N LYS A 191 8.44 8.39 -8.96
CA LYS A 191 9.72 8.44 -8.23
C LYS A 191 10.43 9.80 -8.40
N GLN A 192 10.50 10.32 -9.63
CA GLN A 192 11.13 11.61 -9.91
C GLN A 192 10.35 12.79 -9.30
N ALA A 193 9.02 12.77 -9.37
CA ALA A 193 8.18 13.79 -8.73
C ALA A 193 8.34 13.81 -7.20
N HIS A 194 8.39 12.63 -6.56
CA HIS A 194 8.65 12.50 -5.13
C HIS A 194 10.05 13.02 -4.77
N GLN A 195 11.08 12.64 -5.53
CA GLN A 195 12.45 13.08 -5.30
C GLN A 195 12.60 14.59 -5.44
N ALA A 196 11.90 15.21 -6.41
CA ALA A 196 11.88 16.66 -6.59
C ALA A 196 11.25 17.39 -5.40
N LEU A 197 10.25 16.80 -4.72
CA LEU A 197 9.68 17.37 -3.49
C LEU A 197 10.62 17.21 -2.29
N TRP A 198 11.25 16.05 -2.17
CA TRP A 198 12.19 15.76 -1.08
C TRP A 198 13.41 16.69 -1.10
N GLY A 199 13.92 17.01 -2.31
CA GLY A 199 14.90 18.09 -2.51
C GLY A 199 16.21 17.95 -1.72
N GLY A 200 16.60 16.73 -1.33
CA GLY A 200 17.79 16.50 -0.49
C GLY A 200 17.57 16.76 1.01
N GLY A 201 16.33 16.73 1.50
CA GLY A 201 15.99 16.84 2.93
C GLY A 201 15.21 18.10 3.32
N GLU A 202 14.69 18.87 2.35
CA GLU A 202 13.86 20.05 2.63
C GLU A 202 12.47 19.71 3.17
N LEU A 203 11.93 18.55 2.75
CA LEU A 203 10.72 17.96 3.30
C LEU A 203 11.08 16.61 3.91
N ASN A 204 10.38 16.23 4.98
CA ASN A 204 10.41 14.85 5.44
C ASN A 204 9.83 13.95 4.32
N PRO A 205 10.43 12.78 4.00
CA PRO A 205 9.86 11.83 3.03
C PRO A 205 8.35 11.58 3.18
N SER A 206 7.85 11.47 4.42
CA SER A 206 6.40 11.39 4.73
C SER A 206 5.58 12.52 4.13
N GLU A 207 6.05 13.75 4.32
CA GLU A 207 5.34 14.94 3.87
C GLU A 207 5.46 15.09 2.34
N ALA A 208 6.63 14.79 1.77
CA ALA A 208 6.82 14.79 0.32
C ALA A 208 5.87 13.80 -0.37
N PHE A 209 5.70 12.60 0.20
CA PHE A 209 4.75 11.61 -0.27
C PHE A 209 3.30 12.10 -0.14
N ASP A 210 2.89 12.58 1.04
CA ASP A 210 1.54 13.08 1.28
C ASP A 210 1.16 14.22 0.30
N GLU A 211 2.10 15.13 0.03
CA GLU A 211 1.87 16.20 -0.94
C GLU A 211 1.84 15.69 -2.39
N LEU A 212 2.66 14.70 -2.77
CA LEU A 212 2.58 14.06 -4.08
C LEU A 212 1.22 13.37 -4.30
N ASP A 213 0.74 12.61 -3.30
CA ASP A 213 -0.55 11.92 -3.35
C ASP A 213 -1.70 12.90 -3.56
N LYS A 214 -1.69 14.07 -2.90
CA LYS A 214 -2.67 15.14 -3.13
C LYS A 214 -2.64 15.65 -4.58
N LEU A 215 -1.46 15.76 -5.19
CA LEU A 215 -1.33 16.21 -6.58
C LEU A 215 -1.76 15.14 -7.57
N ILE A 216 -1.48 13.86 -7.32
CA ILE A 216 -2.01 12.73 -8.10
C ILE A 216 -3.54 12.73 -8.03
N PHE A 217 -4.12 12.92 -6.85
CA PHE A 217 -5.56 13.07 -6.68
C PHE A 217 -6.13 14.23 -7.51
N CYS A 218 -5.48 15.40 -7.48
CA CYS A 218 -5.89 16.53 -8.32
C CYS A 218 -5.82 16.21 -9.81
N LYS A 219 -4.78 15.48 -10.26
CA LYS A 219 -4.64 15.06 -11.66
C LYS A 219 -5.81 14.17 -12.09
N ILE A 220 -6.08 13.11 -11.33
CA ILE A 220 -7.20 12.18 -11.59
C ILE A 220 -8.53 12.95 -11.64
N TRP A 221 -8.72 13.87 -10.68
CA TRP A 221 -9.93 14.66 -10.61
C TRP A 221 -10.09 15.62 -11.79
N ASP A 222 -9.00 16.28 -12.18
CA ASP A 222 -8.97 17.14 -13.36
C ASP A 222 -9.31 16.35 -14.62
N GLU A 223 -8.71 15.18 -14.83
CA GLU A 223 -8.96 14.32 -16.00
C GLU A 223 -10.41 13.85 -16.12
N ARG A 224 -11.07 13.54 -14.99
CA ARG A 224 -12.47 13.12 -14.94
C ARG A 224 -13.47 14.24 -15.27
N LYS A 225 -13.06 15.52 -15.29
CA LYS A 225 -13.97 16.62 -15.62
C LYS A 225 -14.42 16.54 -17.09
N PRO A 226 -15.73 16.66 -17.38
CA PRO A 226 -16.20 16.71 -18.75
C PRO A 226 -15.66 17.96 -19.44
N ARG A 227 -15.07 17.77 -20.63
CA ARG A 227 -14.49 18.83 -21.47
C ARG A 227 -14.89 18.66 -22.93
N LYS A 228 -15.03 19.77 -23.64
CA LYS A 228 -15.16 19.79 -25.10
C LYS A 228 -13.78 19.78 -25.77
N LYS A 229 -13.75 19.35 -27.03
CA LYS A 229 -12.52 19.39 -27.85
C LYS A 229 -11.89 20.78 -27.84
N GLY A 230 -10.58 20.86 -27.59
CA GLY A 230 -9.83 22.12 -27.51
C GLY A 230 -9.85 22.80 -26.15
N GLU A 231 -10.67 22.35 -25.20
CA GLU A 231 -10.65 22.88 -23.84
C GLU A 231 -9.42 22.38 -23.07
N PRO A 232 -8.71 23.27 -22.35
CA PRO A 232 -7.48 22.89 -21.65
C PRO A 232 -7.75 22.01 -20.43
N TYR A 233 -6.79 21.13 -20.13
CA TYR A 233 -6.68 20.52 -18.81
C TYR A 233 -6.21 21.57 -17.80
N SER A 234 -6.73 21.55 -16.58
CA SER A 234 -6.32 22.53 -15.56
C SER A 234 -5.03 22.09 -14.85
N PHE A 235 -4.76 20.79 -14.80
CA PHE A 235 -3.50 20.25 -14.28
C PHE A 235 -2.41 20.30 -15.37
N GLN A 236 -1.85 21.48 -15.60
CA GLN A 236 -0.66 21.72 -16.43
C GLN A 236 -0.13 23.12 -16.13
N VAL A 237 1.04 23.49 -16.62
CA VAL A 237 1.55 24.86 -16.54
C VAL A 237 0.93 25.72 -17.65
N PHE A 238 0.44 26.92 -17.31
CA PHE A 238 0.02 27.92 -18.30
C PHE A 238 1.06 29.02 -18.37
N ALA A 239 1.54 29.34 -19.57
CA ALA A 239 2.40 30.50 -19.79
C ALA A 239 1.61 31.78 -19.51
N GLU A 240 2.18 32.70 -18.74
CA GLU A 240 1.62 34.02 -18.47
C GLU A 240 2.39 35.10 -19.23
N PRO A 241 1.71 36.05 -19.91
CA PRO A 241 2.39 37.24 -20.42
C PRO A 241 2.84 38.11 -19.25
N LYS A 242 3.77 39.03 -19.52
CA LYS A 242 4.06 40.11 -18.57
C LYS A 242 2.80 40.95 -18.32
N ALA A 243 2.63 41.42 -17.09
CA ALA A 243 1.53 42.30 -16.71
C ALA A 243 1.70 43.69 -17.34
N ASP A 244 2.95 44.15 -17.43
CA ASP A 244 3.39 45.40 -18.05
C ASP A 244 4.83 45.24 -18.56
N GLU A 245 5.38 46.25 -19.23
CA GLU A 245 6.73 46.18 -19.80
C GLU A 245 7.85 46.17 -18.75
N GLU A 246 7.57 46.67 -17.54
CA GLU A 246 8.54 46.85 -16.45
C GLU A 246 8.68 45.59 -15.56
N GLU A 247 7.68 44.69 -15.57
CA GLU A 247 7.70 43.45 -14.79
C GLU A 247 8.95 42.61 -15.11
N LYS A 248 9.68 42.24 -14.05
CA LYS A 248 10.84 41.35 -14.16
C LYS A 248 10.38 39.92 -14.43
N GLU A 249 11.23 39.16 -15.11
CA GLU A 249 10.97 37.76 -15.45
C GLU A 249 10.73 36.88 -14.21
N GLU A 250 11.43 37.17 -13.12
CA GLU A 250 11.29 36.49 -11.83
C GLU A 250 9.91 36.76 -11.20
N ASP A 251 9.46 38.02 -11.20
CA ASP A 251 8.14 38.41 -10.69
C ASP A 251 7.02 37.76 -11.51
N ARG A 252 7.18 37.74 -12.85
CA ARG A 252 6.23 37.06 -13.74
C ARG A 252 6.16 35.56 -13.47
N LEU A 253 7.31 34.89 -13.31
CA LEU A 253 7.37 33.46 -13.00
C LEU A 253 6.73 33.15 -11.64
N SER A 254 6.99 34.00 -10.64
CA SER A 254 6.35 33.89 -9.32
C SER A 254 4.82 34.01 -9.45
N ARG A 255 4.32 34.98 -10.22
CA ARG A 255 2.88 35.14 -10.49
C ARG A 255 2.28 33.95 -11.23
N GLU A 256 2.98 33.41 -12.24
CA GLU A 256 2.58 32.20 -12.97
C GLU A 256 2.46 31.00 -12.03
N ASN A 257 3.47 30.77 -11.20
CA ASN A 257 3.48 29.68 -10.22
C ASN A 257 2.35 29.83 -9.20
N ASN A 258 2.09 31.05 -8.71
CA ASN A 258 1.00 31.31 -7.77
C ASN A 258 -0.38 31.06 -8.40
N LYS A 259 -0.58 31.40 -9.68
CA LYS A 259 -1.81 31.08 -10.41
C LYS A 259 -1.98 29.58 -10.59
N LEU A 260 -0.90 28.85 -10.89
CA LEU A 260 -0.93 27.39 -10.98
C LEU A 260 -1.33 26.79 -9.63
N LEU A 261 -0.64 27.14 -8.54
CA LEU A 261 -0.93 26.63 -7.21
C LEU A 261 -2.39 26.87 -6.82
N LYS A 262 -2.90 28.09 -7.03
CA LYS A 262 -4.31 28.42 -6.77
C LYS A 262 -5.26 27.51 -7.54
N ARG A 263 -4.99 27.26 -8.84
CA ARG A 263 -5.81 26.37 -9.66
C ARG A 263 -5.76 24.92 -9.18
N ILE A 264 -4.60 24.43 -8.76
CA ILE A 264 -4.46 23.09 -8.16
C ILE A 264 -5.24 23.00 -6.85
N GLN A 265 -5.18 24.02 -5.99
CA GLN A 265 -5.97 24.10 -4.76
C GLN A 265 -7.48 24.14 -5.03
N GLU A 266 -7.94 24.80 -6.09
CA GLU A 266 -9.35 24.78 -6.51
C GLU A 266 -9.79 23.38 -6.95
N ILE A 267 -8.98 22.67 -7.74
CA ILE A 267 -9.26 21.27 -8.14
C ILE A 267 -9.32 20.37 -6.91
N TYR A 268 -8.37 20.55 -5.99
CA TYR A 268 -8.31 19.80 -4.74
C TYR A 268 -9.56 19.99 -3.88
N GLU A 269 -10.01 21.24 -3.72
CA GLU A 269 -11.19 21.58 -2.94
C GLU A 269 -12.48 21.02 -3.57
N GLU A 270 -12.57 21.01 -4.90
CA GLU A 270 -13.67 20.33 -5.60
C GLU A 270 -13.68 18.81 -5.32
N GLY A 271 -12.50 18.18 -5.30
CA GLY A 271 -12.34 16.77 -4.95
C GLY A 271 -12.76 16.49 -3.51
N ARG A 272 -12.22 17.26 -2.55
CA ARG A 272 -12.57 17.19 -1.11
C ARG A 272 -14.06 17.34 -0.83
N LYS A 273 -14.76 18.19 -1.58
CA LYS A 273 -16.21 18.36 -1.41
C LYS A 273 -17.00 17.10 -1.77
N LYS A 274 -16.53 16.32 -2.76
CA LYS A 274 -17.15 15.06 -3.13
C LYS A 274 -16.68 13.89 -2.28
N ASP A 275 -15.42 13.92 -1.84
CA ASP A 275 -14.88 12.96 -0.89
C ASP A 275 -14.12 13.64 0.24
N LYS A 276 -14.83 13.83 1.36
CA LYS A 276 -14.32 14.54 2.54
C LYS A 276 -13.31 13.71 3.35
N GLU A 277 -13.23 12.40 3.11
CA GLU A 277 -12.43 11.51 3.94
C GLU A 277 -11.10 11.11 3.30
N VAL A 278 -10.87 11.38 2.01
CA VAL A 278 -9.59 11.08 1.34
C VAL A 278 -8.49 12.02 1.80
N PHE A 279 -8.76 13.33 1.90
CA PHE A 279 -7.80 14.26 2.50
C PHE A 279 -8.48 15.34 3.34
N LYS A 280 -8.00 15.53 4.58
CA LYS A 280 -8.50 16.57 5.50
C LYS A 280 -7.66 17.85 5.46
N ASP A 281 -6.37 17.71 5.20
CA ASP A 281 -5.43 18.83 5.20
C ASP A 281 -5.41 19.58 3.87
N ASP A 282 -4.94 20.82 3.88
CA ASP A 282 -4.69 21.59 2.67
C ASP A 282 -3.36 21.19 1.99
N ILE A 283 -3.16 21.63 0.76
CA ILE A 283 -1.88 21.52 0.06
C ILE A 283 -0.90 22.52 0.69
N ARG A 284 0.25 22.03 1.15
CA ARG A 284 1.27 22.81 1.88
C ARG A 284 2.50 23.16 1.04
N LEU A 285 2.49 22.80 -0.24
CA LEU A 285 3.58 23.08 -1.17
C LEU A 285 3.75 24.57 -1.45
N SER A 286 5.01 24.98 -1.64
CA SER A 286 5.30 26.27 -2.30
C SER A 286 4.87 26.22 -3.78
N ALA A 287 4.62 27.39 -4.35
CA ALA A 287 4.19 27.49 -5.74
C ALA A 287 5.24 26.93 -6.73
N SER A 288 6.53 27.02 -6.42
CA SER A 288 7.61 26.42 -7.22
C SER A 288 7.61 24.89 -7.14
N LYS A 289 7.47 24.31 -5.94
CA LYS A 289 7.40 22.85 -5.76
C LYS A 289 6.17 22.25 -6.45
N CYS A 290 5.02 22.93 -6.34
CA CYS A 290 3.82 22.56 -7.07
C CYS A 290 4.06 22.53 -8.58
N ARG A 291 4.76 23.53 -9.14
CA ARG A 291 5.13 23.56 -10.56
C ARG A 291 5.99 22.36 -10.93
N SER A 292 7.05 22.07 -10.16
CA SER A 292 7.95 20.94 -10.46
C SER A 292 7.20 19.63 -10.57
N VAL A 293 6.31 19.31 -9.62
CA VAL A 293 5.49 18.08 -9.66
C VAL A 293 4.54 18.09 -10.85
N VAL A 294 3.86 19.22 -11.12
CA VAL A 294 2.95 19.34 -12.27
C VAL A 294 3.70 19.04 -13.57
N SER A 295 4.92 19.53 -13.74
CA SER A 295 5.72 19.29 -14.96
C SER A 295 6.12 17.82 -15.18
N TYR A 296 6.11 16.96 -14.15
CA TYR A 296 6.32 15.51 -14.30
C TYR A 296 5.05 14.76 -14.73
N LEU A 297 3.87 15.30 -14.42
CA LEU A 297 2.59 14.59 -14.57
C LEU A 297 1.63 15.21 -15.60
N GLU A 298 1.85 16.47 -16.02
CA GLU A 298 0.91 17.23 -16.86
C GLU A 298 0.65 16.62 -18.23
N SER A 299 1.61 15.90 -18.81
CA SER A 299 1.47 15.27 -20.13
C SER A 299 0.74 13.93 -20.08
N VAL A 300 0.65 13.30 -18.90
CA VAL A 300 0.18 11.92 -18.76
C VAL A 300 -1.34 11.87 -18.60
N ASN A 301 -1.97 10.84 -19.15
CA ASN A 301 -3.36 10.49 -18.92
C ASN A 301 -3.45 9.32 -17.93
N LEU A 302 -3.69 9.61 -16.65
CA LEU A 302 -3.85 8.58 -15.63
C LEU A 302 -5.16 7.78 -15.80
N GLY A 303 -6.21 8.38 -16.38
CA GLY A 303 -7.50 7.72 -16.57
C GLY A 303 -7.52 6.70 -17.70
N LYS A 304 -6.90 7.01 -18.84
CA LYS A 304 -6.80 6.15 -20.02
C LYS A 304 -5.59 5.20 -19.99
N THR A 305 -4.61 5.47 -19.13
CA THR A 305 -3.55 4.49 -18.88
C THR A 305 -4.18 3.24 -18.30
N ASP A 306 -3.80 2.10 -18.88
CA ASP A 306 -4.31 0.78 -18.52
C ASP A 306 -4.35 0.60 -16.98
N LEU A 307 -5.46 0.06 -16.49
CA LEU A 307 -5.73 -0.03 -15.04
C LEU A 307 -4.61 -0.76 -14.32
N ASP A 308 -4.16 -1.87 -14.90
CA ASP A 308 -3.12 -2.69 -14.29
C ASP A 308 -1.78 -1.97 -14.31
N SER A 309 -1.51 -1.22 -15.38
CA SER A 309 -0.28 -0.44 -15.54
C SER A 309 -0.20 0.70 -14.52
N LYS A 310 -1.28 1.47 -14.30
CA LYS A 310 -1.30 2.54 -13.28
C LYS A 310 -1.29 2.00 -11.86
N GLY A 311 -2.01 0.91 -11.63
CA GLY A 311 -2.06 0.22 -10.36
C GLY A 311 -0.70 -0.29 -9.90
N ARG A 312 -0.07 -1.12 -10.74
CA ARG A 312 1.27 -1.67 -10.47
C ARG A 312 2.33 -0.59 -10.33
N ALA A 313 2.26 0.48 -11.13
CA ALA A 313 3.20 1.60 -11.03
C ALA A 313 3.10 2.33 -9.68
N PHE A 314 1.88 2.58 -9.22
CA PHE A 314 1.64 3.19 -7.92
C PHE A 314 2.10 2.26 -6.79
N GLU A 315 1.72 0.98 -6.81
CA GLU A 315 2.15 0.02 -5.79
C GLU A 315 3.67 -0.19 -5.75
N GLU A 316 4.36 -0.20 -6.88
CA GLU A 316 5.83 -0.29 -6.90
C GLU A 316 6.46 0.94 -6.24
N PHE A 317 5.91 2.12 -6.53
CA PHE A 317 6.29 3.36 -5.87
C PHE A 317 6.03 3.29 -4.35
N LEU A 318 4.82 2.88 -3.92
CA LEU A 318 4.48 2.66 -2.51
C LEU A 318 5.44 1.68 -1.84
N GLY A 319 5.68 0.53 -2.46
CA GLY A 319 6.54 -0.51 -1.93
C GLY A 319 7.99 -0.04 -1.75
N SER A 320 8.49 0.82 -2.65
CA SER A 320 9.82 1.42 -2.49
C SER A 320 9.89 2.43 -1.34
N PHE A 321 8.83 3.23 -1.17
CA PHE A 321 8.74 4.27 -0.15
C PHE A 321 8.59 3.70 1.27
N PHE A 322 7.63 2.79 1.48
CA PHE A 322 7.32 2.27 2.81
C PHE A 322 8.38 1.31 3.37
N ARG A 323 9.04 0.52 2.51
CA ARG A 323 10.14 -0.37 2.91
C ARG A 323 11.40 0.40 3.32
N GLY A 324 11.63 1.57 2.75
CA GLY A 324 12.78 2.43 3.04
C GLY A 324 12.50 3.34 4.22
N ASP A 325 11.97 4.53 3.93
CA ASP A 325 11.97 5.69 4.83
C ASP A 325 10.96 5.58 5.99
N PHE A 326 10.00 4.66 5.92
CA PHE A 326 8.91 4.52 6.89
C PHE A 326 9.03 3.35 7.86
N GLY A 327 9.89 2.36 7.56
CA GLY A 327 10.01 1.15 8.38
C GLY A 327 8.69 0.38 8.57
N GLN A 328 7.75 0.52 7.62
CA GLN A 328 6.46 -0.15 7.63
C GLN A 328 6.46 -1.25 6.57
N TYR A 329 5.84 -2.36 6.94
CA TYR A 329 6.12 -3.63 6.29
C TYR A 329 4.81 -4.31 5.92
N PHE A 330 4.47 -4.25 4.63
CA PHE A 330 3.24 -4.80 4.10
C PHE A 330 3.28 -6.31 3.96
N THR A 331 2.10 -6.94 3.97
CA THR A 331 1.98 -8.37 3.69
C THR A 331 2.53 -8.67 2.28
N PRO A 332 3.45 -9.64 2.15
CA PRO A 332 4.01 -10.02 0.85
C PRO A 332 2.96 -10.47 -0.16
N ARG A 333 3.11 -10.06 -1.42
CA ARG A 333 2.14 -10.35 -2.50
C ARG A 333 1.81 -11.85 -2.68
N PRO A 334 2.79 -12.79 -2.64
CA PRO A 334 2.46 -14.21 -2.76
C PRO A 334 1.48 -14.69 -1.68
N ILE A 335 1.61 -14.17 -0.45
CA ILE A 335 0.74 -14.52 0.68
C ILE A 335 -0.65 -13.88 0.52
N VAL A 336 -0.70 -12.61 0.10
CA VAL A 336 -1.98 -11.91 -0.18
C VAL A 336 -2.76 -12.65 -1.26
N LYS A 337 -2.11 -12.96 -2.39
CA LYS A 337 -2.69 -13.71 -3.50
C LYS A 337 -3.19 -15.08 -3.04
N PHE A 338 -2.37 -15.84 -2.30
CA PHE A 338 -2.74 -17.13 -1.74
C PHE A 338 -4.03 -17.07 -0.91
N ILE A 339 -4.11 -16.15 0.05
CA ILE A 339 -5.29 -16.00 0.93
C ILE A 339 -6.55 -15.68 0.11
N VAL A 340 -6.45 -14.74 -0.82
CA VAL A 340 -7.60 -14.29 -1.63
C VAL A 340 -8.05 -15.37 -2.60
N ASP A 341 -7.12 -16.08 -3.25
CA ASP A 341 -7.45 -17.09 -4.26
C ASP A 341 -8.10 -18.33 -3.64
N VAL A 342 -7.74 -18.70 -2.40
CA VAL A 342 -8.35 -19.81 -1.65
C VAL A 342 -9.83 -19.58 -1.33
N LEU A 343 -10.21 -18.36 -0.93
CA LEU A 343 -11.57 -18.08 -0.44
C LEU A 343 -12.57 -17.87 -1.59
N PRO A 344 -13.81 -18.39 -1.52
CA PRO A 344 -14.82 -18.24 -2.59
C PRO A 344 -15.45 -16.83 -2.63
N ILE A 345 -14.62 -15.80 -2.80
CA ILE A 345 -15.04 -14.39 -2.95
C ILE A 345 -15.63 -14.18 -4.35
N THR A 346 -16.78 -13.51 -4.42
CA THR A 346 -17.55 -13.17 -5.62
C THR A 346 -17.98 -11.70 -5.61
N SER A 347 -18.60 -11.20 -6.67
CA SER A 347 -19.13 -9.83 -6.74
C SER A 347 -20.18 -9.49 -5.68
N GLU A 348 -20.85 -10.49 -5.10
CA GLU A 348 -21.88 -10.31 -4.06
C GLU A 348 -21.31 -10.39 -2.64
N SER A 349 -20.05 -10.80 -2.50
CA SER A 349 -19.40 -11.01 -1.21
C SER A 349 -19.08 -9.68 -0.53
N LEU A 350 -19.37 -9.54 0.76
CA LEU A 350 -18.86 -8.44 1.59
C LEU A 350 -17.52 -8.82 2.21
N VAL A 351 -16.47 -8.03 1.91
CA VAL A 351 -15.09 -8.29 2.33
C VAL A 351 -14.59 -7.16 3.21
N LEU A 352 -14.00 -7.50 4.36
CA LEU A 352 -13.37 -6.55 5.28
C LEU A 352 -11.91 -6.91 5.52
N ASP A 353 -11.04 -5.90 5.53
CA ASP A 353 -9.70 -5.97 6.11
C ASP A 353 -9.64 -5.03 7.32
N THR A 354 -9.50 -5.61 8.51
CA THR A 354 -9.49 -4.87 9.78
C THR A 354 -8.19 -4.13 10.07
N SER A 355 -7.15 -4.35 9.26
CA SER A 355 -5.83 -3.74 9.39
C SER A 355 -5.20 -3.58 8.00
N CYS A 356 -5.86 -2.78 7.16
CA CYS A 356 -5.69 -2.87 5.71
C CYS A 356 -4.37 -2.34 5.16
N GLY A 357 -3.59 -1.59 5.95
CA GLY A 357 -2.36 -0.98 5.47
C GLY A 357 -2.64 -0.16 4.21
N SER A 358 -1.86 -0.37 3.15
CA SER A 358 -2.03 0.27 1.83
C SER A 358 -3.13 -0.33 0.95
N GLY A 359 -3.96 -1.23 1.48
CA GLY A 359 -5.11 -1.84 0.78
C GLY A 359 -4.77 -3.09 -0.04
N GLY A 360 -3.63 -3.74 0.21
CA GLY A 360 -3.16 -4.87 -0.59
C GLY A 360 -4.17 -6.02 -0.71
N PHE A 361 -4.80 -6.44 0.40
CA PHE A 361 -5.83 -7.48 0.39
C PHE A 361 -7.09 -7.05 -0.38
N LEU A 362 -7.55 -5.82 -0.18
CA LEU A 362 -8.75 -5.29 -0.86
C LEU A 362 -8.53 -5.24 -2.37
N LEU A 363 -7.35 -4.81 -2.80
CA LEU A 363 -6.99 -4.76 -4.21
C LEU A 363 -6.91 -6.17 -4.84
N HIS A 364 -6.38 -7.16 -4.13
CA HIS A 364 -6.34 -8.53 -4.67
C HIS A 364 -7.74 -9.15 -4.70
N ALA A 365 -8.62 -8.83 -3.75
CA ALA A 365 -10.02 -9.23 -3.80
C ALA A 365 -10.73 -8.60 -5.01
N LEU A 366 -10.46 -7.32 -5.30
CA LEU A 366 -10.92 -6.64 -6.51
C LEU A 366 -10.41 -7.32 -7.78
N ASP A 367 -9.11 -7.60 -7.87
CA ASP A 367 -8.51 -8.30 -9.01
C ASP A 367 -9.14 -9.67 -9.24
N LYS A 368 -9.40 -10.43 -8.17
CA LYS A 368 -10.09 -11.72 -8.26
C LYS A 368 -11.49 -11.59 -8.87
N VAL A 369 -12.31 -10.66 -8.40
CA VAL A 369 -13.65 -10.42 -8.96
C VAL A 369 -13.57 -9.90 -10.39
N ARG A 370 -12.55 -9.12 -10.73
CA ARG A 370 -12.31 -8.67 -12.11
C ARG A 370 -11.93 -9.82 -13.04
N ARG A 371 -11.10 -10.76 -12.60
CA ARG A 371 -10.80 -11.99 -13.35
C ARG A 371 -12.06 -12.83 -13.57
N GLN A 372 -12.90 -13.00 -12.54
CA GLN A 372 -14.20 -13.67 -12.66
C GLN A 372 -15.12 -12.94 -13.66
N ALA A 373 -15.14 -11.60 -13.64
CA ALA A 373 -15.90 -10.82 -14.62
C ALA A 373 -15.47 -11.15 -16.06
N GLY A 374 -14.17 -11.38 -16.30
CA GLY A 374 -13.65 -11.79 -17.60
C GLY A 374 -14.13 -13.18 -18.06
N GLU A 375 -14.48 -14.08 -17.13
CA GLU A 375 -15.07 -15.38 -17.45
C GLU A 375 -16.55 -15.25 -17.87
N TYR A 376 -17.31 -14.37 -17.22
CA TYR A 376 -18.71 -14.10 -17.55
C TYR A 376 -18.87 -13.20 -18.79
N TYR A 377 -17.94 -12.27 -18.99
CA TYR A 377 -17.96 -11.28 -20.06
C TYR A 377 -16.61 -11.27 -20.81
N PRO A 378 -16.35 -12.28 -21.67
CA PRO A 378 -15.06 -12.43 -22.35
C PRO A 378 -14.71 -11.20 -23.18
N GLN A 379 -13.52 -10.65 -22.94
CA GLN A 379 -12.98 -9.55 -23.73
C GLN A 379 -12.42 -10.12 -25.04
N THR A 380 -12.97 -9.71 -26.18
CA THR A 380 -12.40 -10.02 -27.50
C THR A 380 -11.31 -9.02 -27.86
N GLU A 381 -10.20 -9.50 -28.42
CA GLU A 381 -9.07 -8.67 -28.85
C GLU A 381 -9.54 -7.50 -29.73
N GLY A 382 -9.21 -6.27 -29.33
CA GLY A 382 -9.61 -5.05 -30.05
C GLY A 382 -10.98 -4.46 -29.70
N HIS A 383 -11.75 -5.09 -28.80
CA HIS A 383 -12.98 -4.51 -28.25
C HIS A 383 -12.74 -3.96 -26.83
N PRO A 384 -13.22 -2.73 -26.53
CA PRO A 384 -13.11 -2.16 -25.19
C PRO A 384 -13.96 -2.96 -24.19
N GLU A 385 -13.59 -2.83 -22.91
CA GLU A 385 -14.33 -3.38 -21.78
C GLU A 385 -15.85 -3.13 -21.91
N THR A 386 -16.65 -4.21 -21.89
CA THR A 386 -18.11 -4.07 -21.94
C THR A 386 -18.62 -3.35 -20.70
N ALA A 387 -19.71 -2.59 -20.85
CA ALA A 387 -20.32 -1.90 -19.72
C ALA A 387 -20.81 -2.86 -18.61
N GLU A 388 -21.11 -4.11 -18.97
CA GLU A 388 -21.50 -5.17 -18.04
C GLU A 388 -20.30 -5.70 -17.26
N HIS A 389 -19.16 -5.96 -17.92
CA HIS A 389 -17.91 -6.33 -17.28
C HIS A 389 -17.48 -5.26 -16.28
N HIS A 390 -17.42 -3.99 -16.72
CA HIS A 390 -17.08 -2.86 -15.87
C HIS A 390 -18.01 -2.79 -14.66
N ARG A 391 -19.33 -2.84 -14.87
CA ARG A 391 -20.30 -2.77 -13.77
C ARG A 391 -20.14 -3.91 -12.77
N HIS A 392 -19.88 -5.13 -13.23
CA HIS A 392 -19.76 -6.31 -12.38
C HIS A 392 -18.66 -6.15 -11.33
N TRP A 393 -17.45 -5.77 -11.72
CA TRP A 393 -16.37 -5.57 -10.75
C TRP A 393 -16.44 -4.21 -10.07
N HIS A 394 -16.87 -3.15 -10.76
CA HIS A 394 -16.91 -1.79 -10.20
C HIS A 394 -17.96 -1.66 -9.07
N ASP A 395 -19.13 -2.28 -9.21
CA ASP A 395 -20.15 -2.25 -8.16
C ASP A 395 -19.70 -3.01 -6.91
N PHE A 396 -18.99 -4.14 -7.07
CA PHE A 396 -18.31 -4.84 -5.97
C PHE A 396 -17.27 -3.94 -5.30
N ALA A 397 -16.37 -3.35 -6.10
CA ALA A 397 -15.29 -2.51 -5.59
C ALA A 397 -15.81 -1.34 -4.75
N LYS A 398 -16.88 -0.70 -5.24
CA LYS A 398 -17.50 0.46 -4.61
C LYS A 398 -18.28 0.11 -3.35
N ASN A 399 -19.07 -0.95 -3.37
CA ASN A 399 -20.07 -1.19 -2.32
C ASN A 399 -19.68 -2.29 -1.32
N ASN A 400 -18.73 -3.17 -1.67
CA ASN A 400 -18.54 -4.43 -0.97
C ASN A 400 -17.14 -4.64 -0.35
N LEU A 401 -16.16 -3.80 -0.69
CA LEU A 401 -14.83 -3.82 -0.07
C LEU A 401 -14.76 -2.82 1.08
N PHE A 402 -14.27 -3.23 2.25
CA PHE A 402 -14.16 -2.40 3.45
C PHE A 402 -12.76 -2.52 4.07
N GLY A 403 -12.19 -1.41 4.53
CA GLY A 403 -10.86 -1.37 5.12
C GLY A 403 -10.78 -0.47 6.35
N ILE A 404 -10.06 -0.91 7.37
CA ILE A 404 -9.74 -0.11 8.56
C ILE A 404 -8.22 -0.02 8.71
N GLU A 405 -7.70 1.21 8.84
CA GLU A 405 -6.29 1.45 9.10
C GLU A 405 -6.13 2.51 10.20
N ILE A 406 -5.30 2.24 11.21
CA ILE A 406 -5.14 3.13 12.37
C ILE A 406 -4.32 4.37 12.02
N ASN A 407 -3.34 4.26 11.13
CA ASN A 407 -2.52 5.35 10.68
C ASN A 407 -3.20 6.13 9.55
N GLU A 408 -3.47 7.41 9.78
CA GLU A 408 -4.17 8.25 8.80
C GLU A 408 -3.45 8.37 7.46
N GLN A 409 -2.12 8.47 7.43
CA GLN A 409 -1.34 8.58 6.19
C GLN A 409 -1.41 7.29 5.37
N ILE A 410 -1.33 6.13 6.05
CA ILE A 410 -1.43 4.83 5.40
C ILE A 410 -2.86 4.58 4.91
N ALA A 411 -3.88 4.96 5.70
CA ALA A 411 -5.28 4.90 5.29
C ALA A 411 -5.54 5.76 4.04
N ARG A 412 -4.93 6.95 3.94
CA ARG A 412 -4.97 7.78 2.72
C ARG A 412 -4.32 7.10 1.53
N THR A 413 -3.17 6.46 1.76
CA THR A 413 -2.49 5.67 0.73
C THR A 413 -3.40 4.55 0.21
N ALA A 414 -4.06 3.81 1.10
CA ALA A 414 -5.03 2.80 0.71
C ALA A 414 -6.16 3.40 -0.10
N LYS A 415 -6.77 4.51 0.35
CA LYS A 415 -7.81 5.21 -0.43
C LYS A 415 -7.31 5.59 -1.81
N MET A 416 -6.12 6.18 -1.93
CA MET A 416 -5.51 6.56 -3.20
C MET A 416 -5.24 5.37 -4.10
N ASN A 417 -4.72 4.28 -3.54
CA ASN A 417 -4.53 3.03 -4.24
C ASN A 417 -5.85 2.52 -4.81
N MET A 418 -6.91 2.58 -4.01
CA MET A 418 -8.28 2.25 -4.40
C MET A 418 -8.80 3.20 -5.52
N ILE A 419 -8.64 4.53 -5.40
CA ILE A 419 -9.03 5.52 -6.46
C ILE A 419 -8.35 5.22 -7.80
N ILE A 420 -7.06 4.89 -7.78
CA ILE A 420 -6.26 4.63 -8.96
C ILE A 420 -6.78 3.39 -9.69
N HIS A 421 -7.25 2.38 -8.96
CA HIS A 421 -7.88 1.17 -9.49
C HIS A 421 -9.37 1.34 -9.81
N ASP A 422 -9.87 2.58 -9.76
CA ASP A 422 -11.21 2.97 -10.18
C ASP A 422 -12.35 2.28 -9.40
N ASP A 423 -12.12 1.96 -8.13
CA ASP A 423 -13.13 1.35 -7.26
C ASP A 423 -14.08 2.32 -6.55
N GLY A 424 -13.73 3.61 -6.52
CA GLY A 424 -14.55 4.64 -5.86
C GLY A 424 -14.37 4.78 -4.35
N HIS A 425 -13.38 4.15 -3.70
CA HIS A 425 -12.77 4.54 -2.40
C HIS A 425 -13.68 4.74 -1.16
N THR A 426 -14.98 4.43 -1.23
CA THR A 426 -15.96 4.87 -0.21
C THR A 426 -15.87 4.19 1.16
N ASN A 427 -15.17 3.06 1.28
CA ASN A 427 -15.28 2.19 2.46
C ASN A 427 -13.94 1.91 3.14
N VAL A 428 -12.94 2.76 2.95
CA VAL A 428 -11.69 2.70 3.74
C VAL A 428 -11.73 3.82 4.79
N ILE A 429 -11.46 3.51 6.05
CA ILE A 429 -11.52 4.49 7.16
C ILE A 429 -10.23 4.53 7.96
N SER A 430 -9.93 5.71 8.52
CA SER A 430 -8.85 5.86 9.48
C SER A 430 -9.39 5.76 10.91
N ALA A 431 -9.20 4.58 11.52
CA ALA A 431 -9.67 4.30 12.88
C ALA A 431 -8.89 3.15 13.53
N ASP A 432 -8.94 3.07 14.85
CA ASP A 432 -8.46 1.90 15.59
C ASP A 432 -9.43 0.73 15.33
N GLY A 433 -8.95 -0.33 14.66
CA GLY A 433 -9.78 -1.47 14.23
C GLY A 433 -10.38 -2.29 15.37
N LEU A 434 -9.89 -2.11 16.62
CA LEU A 434 -10.44 -2.74 17.82
C LEU A 434 -11.59 -1.94 18.45
N LEU A 435 -11.95 -0.78 17.89
CA LEU A 435 -13.10 -0.01 18.35
C LEU A 435 -14.42 -0.75 18.08
N PRO A 436 -15.42 -0.60 18.96
CA PRO A 436 -16.78 -1.04 18.69
C PRO A 436 -17.36 -0.43 17.41
N ASP A 437 -18.27 -1.15 16.75
CA ASP A 437 -18.93 -0.71 15.51
C ASP A 437 -19.63 0.65 15.67
N ASP A 438 -20.30 0.90 16.80
CA ASP A 438 -20.96 2.18 17.07
C ASP A 438 -19.98 3.37 17.15
N GLU A 439 -18.75 3.15 17.65
CA GLU A 439 -17.69 4.16 17.64
C GLU A 439 -17.09 4.35 16.24
N LEU A 440 -16.91 3.27 15.49
CA LEU A 440 -16.46 3.35 14.09
C LEU A 440 -17.46 4.13 13.24
N HIS A 441 -18.76 3.89 13.41
CA HIS A 441 -19.84 4.63 12.75
C HIS A 441 -19.77 6.13 13.10
N LYS A 442 -19.59 6.47 14.37
CA LYS A 442 -19.49 7.88 14.81
C LYS A 442 -18.26 8.59 14.22
N LYS A 443 -17.12 7.89 14.11
CA LYS A 443 -15.86 8.47 13.61
C LYS A 443 -15.82 8.62 12.10
N SER A 444 -16.29 7.62 11.37
CA SER A 444 -16.25 7.60 9.89
C SER A 444 -17.50 8.17 9.23
N GLY A 445 -18.64 8.15 9.93
CA GLY A 445 -19.94 8.40 9.30
C GLY A 445 -20.40 7.28 8.34
N ASN A 446 -19.68 6.16 8.28
CA ASN A 446 -20.01 5.02 7.44
C ASN A 446 -20.68 3.91 8.29
N PRO A 447 -22.01 3.73 8.22
CA PRO A 447 -22.73 2.70 8.98
C PRO A 447 -22.51 1.27 8.45
N GLY A 448 -21.69 1.10 7.42
CA GLY A 448 -21.33 -0.20 6.87
C GLY A 448 -20.37 -0.99 7.78
N PHE A 449 -19.63 -0.35 8.68
CA PHE A 449 -18.73 -1.04 9.61
C PHE A 449 -19.50 -1.65 10.79
N ALA A 450 -20.45 -2.52 10.51
CA ALA A 450 -21.36 -3.13 11.48
C ALA A 450 -20.99 -4.59 11.79
N TYR A 451 -21.24 -5.01 13.02
CA TYR A 451 -21.09 -6.41 13.42
C TYR A 451 -22.05 -7.34 12.68
N ASN A 452 -21.66 -8.62 12.59
CA ASN A 452 -22.43 -9.69 11.94
C ASN A 452 -22.84 -9.40 10.48
N ARG A 453 -21.93 -8.81 9.70
CA ARG A 453 -22.24 -8.30 8.35
C ARG A 453 -21.37 -8.93 7.25
N PHE A 454 -20.10 -9.20 7.52
CA PHE A 454 -19.12 -9.52 6.48
C PHE A 454 -19.06 -11.01 6.17
N ASN A 455 -19.00 -11.38 4.89
CA ASN A 455 -18.85 -12.78 4.49
C ASN A 455 -17.40 -13.25 4.62
N PHE A 456 -16.46 -12.36 4.32
CA PHE A 456 -15.04 -12.66 4.35
C PHE A 456 -14.28 -11.58 5.10
N ILE A 457 -13.39 -11.99 5.99
CA ILE A 457 -12.36 -11.12 6.55
C ILE A 457 -11.00 -11.67 6.16
N ILE A 458 -10.20 -10.84 5.49
CA ILE A 458 -8.84 -11.13 5.04
C ILE A 458 -7.92 -10.06 5.63
N THR A 459 -7.06 -10.42 6.57
CA THR A 459 -6.37 -9.42 7.39
C THR A 459 -5.01 -9.89 7.88
N ASN A 460 -4.08 -8.94 8.05
CA ASN A 460 -2.80 -9.14 8.73
C ASN A 460 -2.63 -8.09 9.85
N PRO A 461 -3.18 -8.34 11.05
CA PRO A 461 -3.12 -7.38 12.15
C PRO A 461 -1.70 -7.20 12.70
N PRO A 462 -1.41 -6.09 13.39
CA PRO A 462 -0.08 -5.84 13.96
C PRO A 462 0.29 -6.86 15.06
N PHE A 463 1.55 -7.32 15.05
CA PHE A 463 2.09 -8.30 16.00
C PHE A 463 2.80 -7.66 17.19
N GLY A 464 2.77 -8.34 18.34
CA GLY A 464 3.71 -8.12 19.44
C GLY A 464 3.47 -6.85 20.25
N SER A 465 2.39 -6.11 19.95
CA SER A 465 1.92 -4.99 20.75
C SER A 465 0.94 -5.48 21.81
N SER A 466 0.82 -4.73 22.91
CA SER A 466 -0.13 -5.05 23.98
C SER A 466 -1.01 -3.86 24.30
N VAL A 467 -2.32 -4.09 24.30
CA VAL A 467 -3.33 -3.11 24.68
C VAL A 467 -3.52 -3.17 26.19
N LYS A 468 -3.43 -2.03 26.87
CA LYS A 468 -3.65 -1.92 28.32
C LYS A 468 -5.04 -1.40 28.63
N GLN A 469 -5.68 -1.97 29.64
CA GLN A 469 -7.00 -1.53 30.12
C GLN A 469 -7.02 -0.05 30.53
N THR A 470 -5.89 0.46 31.05
CA THR A 470 -5.73 1.86 31.47
C THR A 470 -5.71 2.85 30.30
N GLU A 471 -5.36 2.38 29.11
CA GLU A 471 -5.23 3.20 27.89
C GLU A 471 -6.48 3.09 27.02
N LYS A 472 -7.10 1.91 26.97
CA LYS A 472 -8.24 1.60 26.11
C LYS A 472 -9.35 0.92 26.91
N ALA A 473 -10.41 1.67 27.22
CA ALA A 473 -11.53 1.18 28.01
C ALA A 473 -12.29 0.03 27.32
N TYR A 474 -12.31 0.01 25.97
CA TYR A 474 -12.99 -1.05 25.20
C TYR A 474 -12.45 -2.45 25.48
N LEU A 475 -11.27 -2.60 26.07
CA LEU A 475 -10.68 -3.90 26.38
C LEU A 475 -11.59 -4.74 27.30
N SER A 476 -12.41 -4.12 28.15
CA SER A 476 -13.36 -4.84 29.00
C SER A 476 -14.51 -5.50 28.24
N ASN A 477 -14.71 -5.13 26.97
CA ASN A 477 -15.76 -5.67 26.11
C ASN A 477 -15.34 -6.99 25.44
N TYR A 478 -14.04 -7.33 25.49
CA TYR A 478 -13.50 -8.53 24.86
C TYR A 478 -13.48 -9.72 25.83
N ARG A 479 -14.08 -10.84 25.43
CA ARG A 479 -14.09 -12.11 26.17
C ARG A 479 -12.69 -12.66 26.35
N MET A 480 -11.84 -12.58 25.33
CA MET A 480 -10.45 -13.03 25.40
C MET A 480 -9.57 -12.11 26.24
N ALA A 481 -10.03 -10.91 26.59
CA ALA A 481 -9.39 -10.04 27.58
C ALA A 481 -9.84 -10.31 29.02
N ALA A 482 -10.80 -11.22 29.24
CA ALA A 482 -11.18 -11.66 30.56
C ALA A 482 -10.28 -12.81 31.06
N LYS A 483 -10.03 -12.83 32.36
CA LYS A 483 -9.54 -14.00 33.09
C LYS A 483 -10.75 -14.80 33.54
N GLU A 484 -10.94 -15.97 32.93
CA GLU A 484 -12.02 -16.88 33.31
C GLU A 484 -11.81 -17.46 34.71
N VAL A 485 -12.91 -17.93 35.30
CA VAL A 485 -12.86 -18.69 36.55
C VAL A 485 -12.15 -20.01 36.28
N ASP A 486 -11.08 -20.25 37.03
CA ASP A 486 -10.40 -21.54 37.03
C ASP A 486 -11.29 -22.56 37.74
N TRP A 487 -11.83 -23.50 36.97
CA TRP A 487 -12.78 -24.51 37.46
C TRP A 487 -12.17 -25.45 38.50
N LEU A 488 -10.84 -25.54 38.58
CA LEU A 488 -10.05 -26.28 39.57
C LEU A 488 -9.48 -25.39 40.68
N ASN A 489 -9.99 -24.17 40.82
CA ASN A 489 -9.66 -23.29 41.93
C ASN A 489 -10.93 -22.60 42.47
N PRO A 490 -11.50 -23.07 43.59
CA PRO A 490 -12.71 -22.49 44.17
C PRO A 490 -12.58 -21.03 44.61
N LYS A 491 -11.35 -20.53 44.77
CA LYS A 491 -11.05 -19.15 45.14
C LYS A 491 -10.87 -18.24 43.91
N SER A 492 -10.84 -18.82 42.71
CA SER A 492 -10.72 -18.08 41.46
C SER A 492 -11.99 -17.26 41.19
N LYS A 493 -11.80 -16.04 40.69
CA LYS A 493 -12.87 -15.12 40.31
C LYS A 493 -12.60 -14.60 38.91
N ALA A 494 -13.69 -14.34 38.17
CA ALA A 494 -13.59 -13.62 36.91
C ALA A 494 -13.02 -12.23 37.17
N ALA A 495 -12.06 -11.82 36.34
CA ALA A 495 -11.45 -10.50 36.40
C ALA A 495 -11.01 -10.08 35.01
N THR A 496 -10.95 -8.79 34.72
CA THR A 496 -10.38 -8.29 33.47
C THR A 496 -8.86 -8.38 33.53
N ARG A 497 -8.22 -8.82 32.44
CA ARG A 497 -6.76 -8.79 32.35
C ARG A 497 -6.28 -7.33 32.28
N PRO A 498 -5.15 -6.98 32.90
CA PRO A 498 -4.61 -5.61 32.83
C PRO A 498 -4.17 -5.25 31.41
N ASN A 499 -3.81 -6.26 30.62
CA ASN A 499 -3.39 -6.13 29.24
C ASN A 499 -3.74 -7.39 28.44
N GLN A 500 -3.75 -7.24 27.11
CA GLN A 500 -3.89 -8.34 26.15
C GLN A 500 -3.07 -8.04 24.90
N SER A 501 -2.59 -9.06 24.20
CA SER A 501 -1.89 -8.84 22.93
C SER A 501 -2.86 -8.44 21.82
N THR A 502 -2.40 -7.57 20.91
CA THR A 502 -3.24 -7.03 19.83
C THR A 502 -3.78 -8.13 18.93
N GLU A 503 -2.93 -9.08 18.55
CA GLU A 503 -3.31 -10.18 17.67
C GLU A 503 -4.44 -11.07 18.24
N VAL A 504 -4.51 -11.24 19.57
CA VAL A 504 -5.61 -11.99 20.22
C VAL A 504 -6.93 -11.21 20.14
N LEU A 505 -6.88 -9.89 20.35
CA LEU A 505 -8.07 -9.04 20.26
C LEU A 505 -8.62 -8.98 18.84
N PHE A 506 -7.75 -8.96 17.83
CA PHE A 506 -8.19 -8.96 16.44
C PHE A 506 -8.89 -10.26 16.03
N ILE A 507 -8.49 -11.42 16.54
CA ILE A 507 -9.21 -12.69 16.29
C ILE A 507 -10.67 -12.60 16.78
N GLU A 508 -10.89 -12.03 17.97
CA GLU A 508 -12.23 -11.82 18.52
C GLU A 508 -12.99 -10.70 17.79
N GLN A 509 -12.33 -9.59 17.44
CA GLN A 509 -12.96 -8.49 16.69
C GLN A 509 -13.43 -8.96 15.31
N CYS A 510 -12.62 -9.77 14.62
CA CYS A 510 -13.01 -10.39 13.35
C CYS A 510 -14.24 -11.30 13.52
N HIS A 511 -14.33 -12.04 14.63
CA HIS A 511 -15.51 -12.86 14.94
C HIS A 511 -16.78 -11.99 15.03
N GLN A 512 -16.68 -10.83 15.67
CA GLN A 512 -17.81 -9.92 15.85
C GLN A 512 -18.27 -9.33 14.51
N PHE A 513 -17.35 -8.98 13.61
CA PHE A 513 -17.69 -8.46 12.28
C PHE A 513 -18.24 -9.50 11.30
N LEU A 514 -17.76 -10.74 11.38
CA LEU A 514 -18.21 -11.81 10.48
C LEU A 514 -19.69 -12.12 10.66
N ALA A 515 -20.38 -12.29 9.54
CA ALA A 515 -21.68 -12.95 9.50
C ALA A 515 -21.54 -14.44 9.85
N ASP A 516 -22.61 -15.05 10.36
CA ASP A 516 -22.69 -16.50 10.59
C ASP A 516 -22.27 -17.28 9.33
N GLY A 517 -21.37 -18.26 9.50
CA GLY A 517 -20.82 -19.04 8.39
C GLY A 517 -19.77 -18.31 7.53
N GLY A 518 -19.47 -17.05 7.82
CA GLY A 518 -18.42 -16.30 7.14
C GLY A 518 -17.01 -16.82 7.43
N TYR A 519 -16.07 -16.50 6.55
CA TYR A 519 -14.69 -16.97 6.60
C TYR A 519 -13.72 -15.89 7.11
N LEU A 520 -12.85 -16.24 8.04
CA LEU A 520 -11.68 -15.47 8.44
C LEU A 520 -10.43 -16.12 7.86
N ALA A 521 -9.62 -15.38 7.10
CA ALA A 521 -8.23 -15.72 6.85
C ALA A 521 -7.35 -14.66 7.50
N ILE A 522 -6.62 -15.06 8.53
CA ILE A 522 -5.83 -14.17 9.38
C ILE A 522 -4.39 -14.66 9.49
N VAL A 523 -3.43 -13.75 9.30
CA VAL A 523 -2.03 -14.02 9.59
C VAL A 523 -1.81 -13.88 11.09
N VAL A 524 -1.23 -14.91 11.72
CA VAL A 524 -0.97 -14.94 13.16
C VAL A 524 0.46 -15.43 13.45
N PRO A 525 1.10 -14.97 14.54
CA PRO A 525 2.38 -15.54 14.96
C PRO A 525 2.18 -16.98 15.48
N ASP A 526 3.12 -17.87 15.17
CA ASP A 526 3.06 -19.30 15.56
C ASP A 526 2.91 -19.49 17.08
N GLY A 527 3.31 -18.48 17.88
CA GLY A 527 3.14 -18.47 19.33
C GLY A 527 1.68 -18.61 19.78
N ILE A 528 0.69 -18.12 19.02
CA ILE A 528 -0.74 -18.34 19.32
C ILE A 528 -1.08 -19.84 19.23
N LEU A 529 -0.51 -20.52 18.24
CA LEU A 529 -0.81 -21.92 17.94
C LEU A 529 -0.03 -22.88 18.84
N THR A 530 1.16 -22.49 19.31
CA THR A 530 2.11 -23.41 19.97
C THR A 530 2.31 -23.16 21.47
N ASN A 531 2.22 -21.92 21.96
CA ASN A 531 2.52 -21.62 23.35
C ASN A 531 1.43 -22.16 24.29
N SER A 532 1.83 -22.77 25.41
CA SER A 532 0.91 -23.26 26.45
C SER A 532 0.12 -22.14 27.11
N SER A 533 0.73 -20.97 27.30
CA SER A 533 0.07 -19.77 27.83
C SER A 533 -1.06 -19.24 26.95
N MET A 534 -1.12 -19.64 25.67
CA MET A 534 -2.15 -19.27 24.71
C MET A 534 -3.23 -20.35 24.52
N GLN A 535 -3.25 -21.41 25.34
CA GLN A 535 -4.27 -22.45 25.26
C GLN A 535 -5.69 -21.89 25.35
N TYR A 536 -5.93 -20.91 26.23
CA TYR A 536 -7.24 -20.29 26.37
C TYR A 536 -7.72 -19.57 25.09
N VAL A 537 -6.80 -19.08 24.24
CA VAL A 537 -7.14 -18.47 22.95
C VAL A 537 -7.59 -19.55 21.99
N ARG A 538 -6.84 -20.67 21.90
CA ARG A 538 -7.21 -21.82 21.07
C ARG A 538 -8.56 -22.42 21.49
N ASP A 539 -8.80 -22.54 22.80
CA ASP A 539 -10.07 -23.02 23.33
C ASP A 539 -11.25 -22.14 22.89
N LYS A 540 -11.05 -20.82 22.78
CA LYS A 540 -12.04 -19.86 22.30
C LYS A 540 -12.21 -19.89 20.79
N ILE A 541 -11.11 -20.04 20.04
CA ILE A 541 -11.17 -20.26 18.59
C ILE A 541 -12.05 -21.49 18.30
N GLU A 542 -11.87 -22.60 19.03
CA GLU A 542 -12.72 -23.79 18.87
C GLU A 542 -14.18 -23.61 19.32
N GLU A 543 -14.46 -22.64 20.21
CA GLU A 543 -15.84 -22.32 20.61
C GLU A 543 -16.56 -21.47 19.55
N ASP A 544 -15.83 -20.57 18.91
CA ASP A 544 -16.38 -19.54 18.05
C ASP A 544 -16.26 -19.90 16.55
N TYR A 545 -15.38 -20.83 16.19
CA TYR A 545 -15.06 -21.19 14.80
C TYR A 545 -14.90 -22.70 14.55
N ARG A 546 -15.18 -23.11 13.31
CA ARG A 546 -14.59 -24.32 12.70
C ARG A 546 -13.21 -23.95 12.16
N ILE A 547 -12.19 -24.73 12.51
CA ILE A 547 -10.84 -24.57 11.94
C ILE A 547 -10.86 -25.21 10.56
N VAL A 548 -10.65 -24.41 9.50
CA VAL A 548 -10.66 -24.90 8.12
C VAL A 548 -9.26 -25.34 7.71
N ALA A 549 -8.27 -24.46 7.93
CA ALA A 549 -6.90 -24.77 7.58
C ALA A 549 -5.88 -24.01 8.43
N VAL A 550 -4.71 -24.62 8.61
CA VAL A 550 -3.51 -23.97 9.14
C VAL A 550 -2.38 -24.15 8.14
N VAL A 551 -1.89 -23.05 7.58
CA VAL A 551 -0.78 -23.05 6.64
C VAL A 551 0.40 -22.31 7.25
N SER A 552 1.47 -23.06 7.58
CA SER A 552 2.67 -22.49 8.17
C SER A 552 3.54 -21.85 7.08
N MET A 553 3.97 -20.60 7.32
CA MET A 553 4.83 -19.86 6.39
C MET A 553 6.30 -20.01 6.79
N PRO A 554 7.26 -19.85 5.85
CA PRO A 554 8.67 -19.91 6.19
C PRO A 554 9.04 -18.72 7.09
N GLN A 555 10.03 -18.91 7.95
CA GLN A 555 10.46 -17.83 8.87
C GLN A 555 10.91 -16.58 8.10
N THR A 556 11.42 -16.76 6.87
CA THR A 556 11.86 -15.69 5.97
C THR A 556 10.72 -14.87 5.37
N ALA A 557 9.47 -15.35 5.47
CA ALA A 557 8.32 -14.75 4.79
C ALA A 557 8.14 -13.26 5.08
N PHE A 558 8.29 -12.88 6.35
CA PHE A 558 8.16 -11.49 6.80
C PHE A 558 9.51 -10.85 7.16
N MET A 559 10.64 -11.54 6.96
CA MET A 559 11.97 -11.01 7.28
C MET A 559 12.38 -9.87 6.35
N ALA A 560 12.09 -10.02 5.04
CA ALA A 560 12.25 -8.95 4.06
C ALA A 560 11.38 -7.73 4.39
N THR A 561 10.32 -7.97 5.15
CA THR A 561 9.41 -6.97 5.70
C THR A 561 9.70 -6.75 7.20
N GLY A 562 10.98 -6.84 7.62
CA GLY A 562 11.49 -6.47 8.95
C GLY A 562 11.00 -7.26 10.17
N ALA A 563 10.18 -8.30 10.01
CA ALA A 563 9.69 -9.14 11.09
C ALA A 563 10.26 -10.57 10.98
N GLY A 564 11.09 -10.99 11.95
CA GLY A 564 11.68 -12.34 11.98
C GLY A 564 10.82 -13.41 12.67
N VAL A 565 9.56 -13.10 12.97
CA VAL A 565 8.65 -13.99 13.70
C VAL A 565 8.04 -14.99 12.74
N LYS A 566 8.22 -16.29 13.04
CA LYS A 566 7.55 -17.35 12.29
C LYS A 566 6.04 -17.21 12.46
N SER A 567 5.34 -17.20 11.33
CA SER A 567 3.92 -16.89 11.26
C SER A 567 3.20 -17.94 10.43
N SER A 568 1.89 -18.06 10.66
CA SER A 568 1.01 -18.98 9.95
C SER A 568 -0.24 -18.24 9.48
N VAL A 569 -0.86 -18.71 8.41
CA VAL A 569 -2.19 -18.26 7.98
C VAL A 569 -3.21 -19.23 8.52
N LEU A 570 -4.18 -18.72 9.27
CA LEU A 570 -5.28 -19.47 9.84
C LEU A 570 -6.56 -19.17 9.05
N PHE A 571 -7.16 -20.21 8.47
CA PHE A 571 -8.47 -20.13 7.83
C PHE A 571 -9.52 -20.69 8.80
N LEU A 572 -10.49 -19.88 9.17
CA LEU A 572 -11.57 -20.22 10.10
C LEU A 572 -12.92 -19.94 9.45
N LYS A 573 -13.94 -20.74 9.78
CA LYS A 573 -15.33 -20.48 9.43
C LYS A 573 -16.13 -20.21 10.70
N LYS A 574 -16.79 -19.06 10.78
CA LYS A 574 -17.56 -18.65 11.97
C LYS A 574 -18.71 -19.62 12.22
N LEU A 575 -18.81 -20.10 13.45
CA LEU A 575 -19.94 -20.89 13.90
C LEU A 575 -21.14 -19.98 14.18
N THR A 576 -22.35 -20.51 14.01
CA THR A 576 -23.55 -19.83 14.49
C THR A 576 -23.53 -19.74 16.02
N GLU A 577 -24.15 -18.72 16.59
CA GLU A 577 -24.22 -18.55 18.05
C GLU A 577 -24.77 -19.82 18.75
N LYS A 578 -25.74 -20.49 18.13
CA LYS A 578 -26.31 -21.76 18.63
C LYS A 578 -25.28 -22.89 18.70
N GLN A 579 -24.40 -23.00 17.71
CA GLN A 579 -23.32 -23.99 17.71
C GLN A 579 -22.29 -23.65 18.79
N SER A 580 -21.89 -22.38 18.89
CA SER A 580 -20.96 -21.91 19.92
C SER A 580 -21.49 -22.10 21.33
N GLU A 581 -22.78 -21.83 21.58
CA GLU A 581 -23.44 -22.14 22.85
C GLU A 581 -23.45 -23.64 23.16
N LYS A 582 -23.76 -24.49 22.18
CA LYS A 582 -23.72 -25.96 22.34
C LYS A 582 -22.32 -26.41 22.81
N ILE A 583 -21.26 -25.92 22.17
CA ILE A 583 -19.87 -26.27 22.52
C ILE A 583 -19.52 -25.77 23.92
N ARG A 584 -19.82 -24.50 24.24
CA ARG A 584 -19.55 -23.91 25.56
C ARG A 584 -20.26 -24.64 26.70
N ASN A 585 -21.54 -24.97 26.50
CA ASN A 585 -22.33 -25.71 27.48
C ASN A 585 -21.79 -27.12 27.67
N ALA A 586 -21.40 -27.79 26.60
CA ALA A 586 -20.83 -29.13 26.65
C ALA A 586 -19.46 -29.15 27.37
N LYS A 587 -18.58 -28.18 27.08
CA LYS A 587 -17.30 -27.98 27.81
C LYS A 587 -17.54 -27.72 29.30
N THR A 588 -18.53 -26.91 29.65
CA THR A 588 -18.87 -26.58 31.05
C THR A 588 -19.42 -27.79 31.79
N ALA A 589 -20.38 -28.51 31.20
CA ALA A 589 -20.94 -29.73 31.77
C ALA A 589 -19.88 -30.83 31.98
N LEU A 590 -18.89 -30.93 31.10
CA LEU A 590 -17.77 -31.85 31.26
C LEU A 590 -16.88 -31.48 32.47
N LYS A 591 -16.55 -30.19 32.63
CA LYS A 591 -15.80 -29.70 33.81
C LYS A 591 -16.53 -30.04 35.11
N ASP A 592 -17.83 -29.77 35.18
CA ASP A 592 -18.65 -30.06 36.36
C ASP A 592 -18.71 -31.56 36.67
N ARG A 593 -18.92 -32.39 35.65
CA ARG A 593 -18.92 -33.85 35.79
C ARG A 593 -17.60 -34.38 36.36
N ILE A 594 -16.45 -33.91 35.86
CA ILE A 594 -15.13 -34.32 36.36
C ILE A 594 -14.94 -33.90 37.83
N LYS A 595 -15.39 -32.70 38.21
CA LYS A 595 -15.34 -32.25 39.61
C LYS A 595 -16.19 -33.15 40.52
N GLU A 596 -17.36 -33.56 40.06
CA GLU A 596 -18.26 -34.46 40.79
C GLU A 596 -17.69 -35.88 40.91
N GLU A 597 -17.26 -36.48 39.79
CA GLU A 597 -16.67 -37.83 39.72
C GLU A 597 -15.48 -37.98 40.69
N HIS A 598 -14.66 -36.93 40.82
CA HIS A 598 -13.48 -36.94 41.69
C HIS A 598 -13.69 -36.27 43.05
N ALA A 599 -14.93 -35.91 43.39
CA ALA A 599 -15.27 -35.22 44.63
C ALA A 599 -14.32 -34.04 44.94
N PHE A 600 -13.98 -33.25 43.91
CA PHE A 600 -12.86 -32.29 43.91
C PHE A 600 -12.84 -31.39 45.16
N ASN A 601 -13.99 -30.78 45.49
CA ASN A 601 -14.11 -29.88 46.65
C ASN A 601 -13.85 -30.60 47.98
N ARG A 602 -14.26 -31.86 48.11
CA ARG A 602 -14.06 -32.68 49.32
C ARG A 602 -12.59 -33.06 49.47
N GLU A 603 -11.94 -33.42 48.38
CA GLU A 603 -10.53 -33.79 48.35
C GLU A 603 -9.62 -32.59 48.66
N LEU A 604 -9.92 -31.42 48.09
CA LEU A 604 -9.21 -30.18 48.42
C LEU A 604 -9.33 -29.83 49.91
N ALA A 605 -10.54 -29.91 50.48
CA ALA A 605 -10.77 -29.67 51.90
C ALA A 605 -10.06 -30.70 52.79
N ARG A 606 -9.92 -31.96 52.34
CA ARG A 606 -9.16 -33.01 53.04
C ARG A 606 -7.68 -32.64 53.14
N LEU A 607 -7.05 -32.27 52.01
CA LEU A 607 -5.64 -31.90 51.95
C LEU A 607 -5.34 -30.64 52.78
N GLU A 608 -6.17 -29.59 52.67
CA GLU A 608 -6.03 -28.38 53.48
C GLU A 608 -6.17 -28.68 54.99
N LYS A 609 -7.08 -29.57 55.37
CA LYS A 609 -7.29 -29.99 56.77
C LYS A 609 -6.11 -30.83 57.30
N GLU A 610 -5.57 -31.74 56.49
CA GLU A 610 -4.38 -32.54 56.82
C GLU A 610 -3.19 -31.62 57.13
N ARG A 611 -2.92 -30.66 56.25
CA ARG A 611 -1.91 -29.60 56.44
C ARG A 611 -2.13 -28.83 57.74
N ASP A 612 -3.35 -28.33 57.97
CA ASP A 612 -3.65 -27.54 59.17
C ASP A 612 -3.50 -28.35 60.47
N THR A 613 -3.82 -29.65 60.41
CA THR A 613 -3.67 -30.57 61.55
C THR A 613 -2.20 -30.85 61.85
N ARG A 614 -1.39 -31.11 60.81
CA ARG A 614 0.05 -31.31 60.94
C ARG A 614 0.74 -30.09 61.54
N ILE A 615 0.40 -28.88 61.06
CA ILE A 615 0.92 -27.62 61.60
C ILE A 615 0.51 -27.41 63.07
N LYS A 616 -0.75 -27.71 63.43
CA LYS A 616 -1.26 -27.54 64.80
C LYS A 616 -0.65 -28.53 65.80
N SER A 617 -0.46 -29.78 65.38
CA SER A 617 0.09 -30.85 66.21
C SER A 617 1.62 -30.87 66.27
N LEU A 618 2.30 -30.05 65.45
CA LEU A 618 3.76 -30.05 65.29
C LEU A 618 4.30 -31.42 64.83
N GLU A 619 3.47 -32.18 64.12
CA GLU A 619 3.80 -33.53 63.66
C GLU A 619 4.96 -33.49 62.66
N GLY A 620 6.10 -34.06 63.07
CA GLY A 620 7.34 -34.06 62.28
C GLY A 620 8.18 -32.78 62.38
N PHE A 621 7.88 -31.88 63.32
CA PHE A 621 8.72 -30.71 63.60
C PHE A 621 9.78 -31.02 64.68
N ALA A 622 11.06 -30.79 64.37
CA ALA A 622 12.12 -30.83 65.36
C ALA A 622 12.20 -29.47 66.09
N ASN A 623 12.02 -29.45 67.41
CA ASN A 623 12.11 -28.24 68.24
C ASN A 623 13.43 -28.20 69.04
N PRO A 624 14.58 -27.90 68.41
CA PRO A 624 15.89 -28.00 69.05
C PRO A 624 16.06 -27.05 70.25
N GLY A 625 15.24 -26.01 70.37
CA GLY A 625 15.28 -25.04 71.48
C GLY A 625 14.24 -25.23 72.58
N ASN A 626 13.38 -26.27 72.52
CA ASN A 626 12.22 -26.44 73.42
C ASN A 626 11.36 -25.17 73.56
N LEU A 627 11.27 -24.37 72.49
CA LEU A 627 10.51 -23.13 72.49
C LEU A 627 9.01 -23.44 72.56
N THR A 628 8.23 -22.57 73.21
CA THR A 628 6.76 -22.73 73.31
C THR A 628 6.05 -21.41 73.01
N GLY A 629 4.74 -21.50 72.75
CA GLY A 629 3.88 -20.32 72.55
C GLY A 629 4.34 -19.44 71.39
N LYS A 630 4.53 -18.14 71.67
CA LYS A 630 4.89 -17.13 70.67
C LYS A 630 6.33 -17.30 70.15
N ALA A 631 7.28 -17.60 71.04
CA ALA A 631 8.69 -17.75 70.70
C ALA A 631 8.96 -18.92 69.73
N LEU A 632 8.18 -20.01 69.85
CA LEU A 632 8.22 -21.12 68.89
C LEU A 632 7.74 -20.68 67.50
N LYS A 633 6.59 -20.00 67.44
CA LYS A 633 5.95 -19.61 66.17
C LYS A 633 6.73 -18.54 65.40
N GLU A 634 7.56 -17.77 66.10
CA GLU A 634 8.44 -16.76 65.52
C GLU A 634 9.87 -17.29 65.25
N SER A 635 10.17 -18.53 65.65
CA SER A 635 11.47 -19.14 65.38
C SER A 635 11.66 -19.43 63.90
N GLU A 636 12.88 -19.21 63.41
CA GLU A 636 13.26 -19.46 62.02
C GLU A 636 13.00 -20.92 61.62
N ALA A 637 13.38 -21.88 62.49
CA ALA A 637 13.15 -23.31 62.27
C ALA A 637 11.66 -23.65 62.08
N PHE A 638 10.76 -23.08 62.90
CA PHE A 638 9.32 -23.33 62.74
C PHE A 638 8.76 -22.70 61.46
N LEU A 639 9.20 -21.49 61.11
CA LEU A 639 8.77 -20.82 59.88
C LEU A 639 9.21 -21.59 58.64
N GLU A 640 10.44 -22.09 58.63
CA GLU A 640 10.99 -22.92 57.55
C GLU A 640 10.25 -24.25 57.43
N TRP A 641 10.06 -24.98 58.54
CA TRP A 641 9.28 -26.23 58.53
C TRP A 641 7.82 -26.01 58.10
N LYS A 642 7.17 -24.96 58.62
CA LYS A 642 5.79 -24.61 58.24
C LYS A 642 5.70 -24.31 56.74
N LYS A 643 6.72 -23.64 56.18
CA LYS A 643 6.84 -23.40 54.75
C LYS A 643 6.93 -24.73 54.00
N THR A 644 7.81 -25.65 54.41
CA THR A 644 7.90 -27.00 53.81
C THR A 644 6.56 -27.75 53.82
N VAL A 645 5.84 -27.75 54.95
CA VAL A 645 4.53 -28.42 55.04
C VAL A 645 3.47 -27.77 54.13
N ASN A 646 3.52 -26.44 53.97
CA ASN A 646 2.64 -25.75 53.01
C ASN A 646 2.99 -26.11 51.58
N ASP A 647 4.28 -26.16 51.24
CA ASP A 647 4.78 -26.47 49.91
C ASP A 647 4.42 -27.91 49.52
N GLU A 648 4.60 -28.89 50.41
CA GLU A 648 4.16 -30.29 50.21
C GLU A 648 2.64 -30.39 49.97
N CYS A 649 1.84 -29.61 50.68
CA CYS A 649 0.39 -29.57 50.48
C CYS A 649 0.04 -28.95 49.13
N ALA A 650 0.75 -27.89 48.72
CA ALA A 650 0.55 -27.25 47.43
C ALA A 650 0.89 -28.21 46.28
N GLU A 651 2.01 -28.93 46.36
CA GLU A 651 2.40 -29.96 45.39
C GLU A 651 1.36 -31.07 45.26
N LYS A 652 0.83 -31.60 46.37
CA LYS A 652 -0.26 -32.60 46.34
C LYS A 652 -1.52 -32.06 45.67
N ILE A 653 -1.88 -30.82 45.95
CA ILE A 653 -3.05 -30.16 45.34
C ILE A 653 -2.84 -29.96 43.84
N ASP A 654 -1.66 -29.50 43.43
CA ASP A 654 -1.38 -29.20 42.03
C ASP A 654 -1.26 -30.49 41.21
N ALA A 655 -0.61 -31.55 41.72
CA ALA A 655 -0.62 -32.87 41.10
C ALA A 655 -2.05 -33.43 40.94
N PHE A 656 -2.93 -33.19 41.92
CA PHE A 656 -4.34 -33.59 41.79
C PHE A 656 -5.05 -32.81 40.67
N LYS A 657 -4.85 -31.50 40.58
CA LYS A 657 -5.42 -30.67 39.51
C LYS A 657 -4.89 -31.05 38.13
N GLU A 658 -3.58 -31.28 37.99
CA GLU A 658 -2.96 -31.70 36.74
C GLU A 658 -3.58 -33.00 36.20
N ARG A 659 -3.81 -33.98 37.07
CA ARG A 659 -4.50 -35.22 36.70
C ARG A 659 -5.94 -34.97 36.21
N LEU A 660 -6.67 -34.06 36.84
CA LEU A 660 -8.02 -33.71 36.39
C LEU A 660 -8.02 -32.93 35.08
N LEU A 661 -7.02 -32.07 34.86
CA LEU A 661 -6.81 -31.37 33.59
C LEU A 661 -6.52 -32.36 32.48
N GLU A 662 -5.62 -33.32 32.69
CA GLU A 662 -5.29 -34.36 31.70
C GLU A 662 -6.53 -35.20 31.31
N GLN A 663 -7.35 -35.56 32.30
CA GLN A 663 -8.62 -36.25 32.04
C GLN A 663 -9.62 -35.37 31.29
N TYR A 664 -9.71 -34.08 31.64
CA TYR A 664 -10.55 -33.13 30.91
C TYR A 664 -10.11 -33.03 29.46
N GLU A 665 -8.82 -32.87 29.19
CA GLU A 665 -8.27 -32.81 27.84
C GLU A 665 -8.58 -34.07 27.03
N THR A 666 -8.47 -35.25 27.65
CA THR A 666 -8.79 -36.53 27.01
C THR A 666 -10.27 -36.63 26.66
N LYS A 667 -11.17 -36.43 27.62
CA LYS A 667 -12.62 -36.51 27.41
C LYS A 667 -13.15 -35.40 26.51
N ARG A 668 -12.49 -34.24 26.49
CA ARG A 668 -12.87 -33.10 25.63
C ARG A 668 -12.73 -33.47 24.15
N ARG A 669 -11.67 -34.20 23.78
CA ARG A 669 -11.47 -34.66 22.40
C ARG A 669 -12.59 -35.58 21.91
N GLU A 670 -13.16 -36.38 22.81
CA GLU A 670 -14.30 -37.27 22.50
C GLU A 670 -15.63 -36.51 22.31
N LEU A 671 -15.71 -35.26 22.80
CA LEU A 671 -16.91 -34.43 22.78
C LEU A 671 -17.03 -33.58 21.51
N GLN A 672 -15.91 -33.33 20.83
CA GLN A 672 -15.86 -32.52 19.62
C GLN A 672 -16.36 -33.34 18.43
N GLU A 673 -17.12 -32.69 17.55
CA GLU A 673 -17.45 -33.25 16.24
C GLU A 673 -16.13 -33.39 15.47
N ASP A 674 -15.83 -34.61 15.00
CA ASP A 674 -14.63 -34.89 14.22
C ASP A 674 -14.83 -34.32 12.82
N TYR A 675 -13.90 -33.48 12.38
CA TYR A 675 -13.93 -32.86 11.06
C TYR A 675 -12.51 -32.69 10.53
N ASP A 676 -12.36 -32.76 9.22
CA ASP A 676 -11.06 -32.62 8.60
C ASP A 676 -10.55 -31.17 8.71
N ILE A 677 -9.25 -31.04 8.94
CA ILE A 677 -8.52 -29.77 8.95
C ILE A 677 -7.40 -29.86 7.92
N PHE A 678 -7.37 -28.92 6.98
CA PHE A 678 -6.30 -28.86 6.00
C PHE A 678 -5.03 -28.28 6.62
N MET A 679 -3.94 -29.05 6.63
CA MET A 679 -2.66 -28.65 7.20
C MET A 679 -1.59 -28.61 6.11
N ALA A 680 -0.88 -27.50 5.99
CA ALA A 680 0.25 -27.39 5.07
C ALA A 680 1.41 -26.58 5.67
N ILE A 681 2.61 -26.84 5.18
CA ILE A 681 3.82 -26.09 5.50
C ILE A 681 4.39 -25.66 4.15
N ALA A 682 4.55 -24.35 3.96
CA ALA A 682 5.27 -23.79 2.83
C ALA A 682 6.70 -23.46 3.30
N GLU A 683 7.70 -24.01 2.62
CA GLU A 683 9.11 -23.72 2.86
C GLU A 683 9.63 -22.59 1.94
N ASP A 684 9.06 -22.48 0.74
CA ASP A 684 9.37 -21.43 -0.23
C ASP A 684 8.08 -20.77 -0.74
N ILE A 685 8.05 -19.44 -0.69
CA ILE A 685 6.90 -18.62 -1.09
C ILE A 685 7.25 -17.65 -2.24
N GLY A 686 8.27 -17.98 -3.03
CA GLY A 686 8.68 -17.22 -4.21
C GLY A 686 9.88 -16.30 -4.00
N TYR A 687 10.36 -16.13 -2.77
CA TYR A 687 11.49 -15.27 -2.46
C TYR A 687 12.22 -15.65 -1.16
N ASP A 688 13.49 -15.26 -1.08
CA ASP A 688 14.34 -15.49 0.09
C ASP A 688 14.29 -14.35 1.13
N ALA A 689 15.02 -14.48 2.23
CA ALA A 689 15.08 -13.45 3.29
C ALA A 689 15.54 -12.06 2.81
N ALA A 690 16.24 -11.99 1.67
CA ALA A 690 16.70 -10.75 1.05
C ALA A 690 15.73 -10.25 -0.05
N ASN A 691 14.53 -10.82 -0.13
CA ASN A 691 13.50 -10.53 -1.13
C ASN A 691 13.96 -10.81 -2.57
N ARG A 692 14.89 -11.75 -2.76
CA ARG A 692 15.33 -12.18 -4.09
C ARG A 692 14.43 -13.32 -4.58
N PRO A 693 13.94 -13.28 -5.82
CA PRO A 693 13.13 -14.36 -6.37
C PRO A 693 13.86 -15.70 -6.31
N THR A 694 13.18 -16.74 -5.82
CA THR A 694 13.72 -18.11 -5.74
C THR A 694 13.36 -18.94 -6.96
N GLY A 695 12.33 -18.54 -7.72
CA GLY A 695 11.82 -19.28 -8.87
C GLY A 695 10.94 -20.48 -8.50
N ASN A 696 10.66 -20.67 -7.20
CA ASN A 696 9.75 -21.69 -6.68
C ASN A 696 8.77 -21.04 -5.69
N ASN A 697 7.50 -21.40 -5.74
CA ASN A 697 6.48 -20.88 -4.82
C ASN A 697 5.48 -21.97 -4.50
N GLU A 698 5.62 -22.59 -3.33
CA GLU A 698 4.79 -23.72 -2.92
C GLU A 698 3.34 -23.31 -2.65
N LEU A 699 3.08 -22.02 -2.39
CA LEU A 699 1.72 -21.51 -2.27
C LEU A 699 0.92 -21.70 -3.57
N ASP A 700 1.56 -21.68 -4.73
CA ASP A 700 0.87 -21.92 -6.02
C ASP A 700 0.36 -23.36 -6.13
N VAL A 701 0.99 -24.31 -5.42
CA VAL A 701 0.56 -25.72 -5.33
C VAL A 701 -0.49 -25.90 -4.23
N ILE A 702 -0.32 -25.24 -3.08
CA ILE A 702 -1.22 -25.35 -1.94
C ILE A 702 -2.58 -24.67 -2.24
N THR A 703 -2.58 -23.54 -2.95
CA THR A 703 -3.78 -22.75 -3.27
C THR A 703 -4.92 -23.60 -3.85
N PRO A 704 -4.75 -24.33 -4.98
CA PRO A 704 -5.85 -25.08 -5.59
C PRO A 704 -6.35 -26.23 -4.71
N GLU A 705 -5.46 -26.89 -3.95
CA GLU A 705 -5.83 -27.97 -3.04
C GLU A 705 -6.70 -27.47 -1.90
N LEU A 706 -6.29 -26.36 -1.27
CA LEU A 706 -7.05 -25.75 -0.19
C LEU A 706 -8.37 -25.13 -0.70
N ALA A 707 -8.39 -24.52 -1.89
CA ALA A 707 -9.62 -24.01 -2.49
C ALA A 707 -10.65 -25.13 -2.70
N ARG A 708 -10.22 -26.29 -3.24
CA ARG A 708 -11.11 -27.47 -3.38
C ARG A 708 -11.63 -27.98 -2.04
N PHE A 709 -10.79 -27.94 -1.00
CA PHE A 709 -11.19 -28.33 0.34
C PHE A 709 -12.25 -27.35 0.92
N VAL A 710 -12.08 -26.05 0.69
CA VAL A 710 -13.09 -25.03 1.07
C VAL A 710 -14.41 -25.27 0.33
N ASP A 711 -14.37 -25.56 -0.97
CA ASP A 711 -15.58 -25.88 -1.76
C ASP A 711 -16.28 -27.15 -1.25
N ALA A 712 -15.52 -28.18 -0.84
CA ALA A 712 -16.08 -29.40 -0.25
C ALA A 712 -16.79 -29.11 1.09
N ILE A 713 -16.27 -28.21 1.92
CA ILE A 713 -16.95 -27.76 3.14
C ILE A 713 -18.27 -27.05 2.80
N GLU A 714 -18.29 -26.20 1.77
CA GLU A 714 -19.52 -25.52 1.33
C GLU A 714 -20.56 -26.49 0.77
N ALA A 715 -20.12 -27.58 0.12
CA ALA A 715 -20.98 -28.65 -0.36
C ALA A 715 -21.47 -29.60 0.76
N GLY A 716 -20.91 -29.51 1.97
CA GLY A 716 -21.18 -30.43 3.08
C GLY A 716 -20.54 -31.82 2.91
N GLU A 717 -19.49 -31.90 2.08
CA GLU A 717 -18.74 -33.11 1.76
C GLU A 717 -17.50 -33.32 2.65
N ALA A 718 -17.11 -32.30 3.44
CA ALA A 718 -15.90 -32.26 4.28
C ALA A 718 -16.11 -31.67 5.68
#